data_AF-A3ZXN8-F1
#
_entry.id   AF-A3ZXN8-F1
#
_cell.length_a   1.000
_cell.length_b   1.000
_cell.length_c   1.000
_cell.angle_alpha   90.00
_cell.angle_beta   90.00
_cell.angle_gamma   90.00
#
_symmetry.space_group_name_H-M   'P 1'
#
loop_
_entity.id
_entity.type
_entity.pdbx_description
1 polymer ?
#
loop_
_entity_poly.entity_id
_entity_poly.type
_entity_poly.pdbx_seq_one_letter_code
_entity_poly.pdbx_strand_id
1 'polypeptide(L)'
;MLQIMRINAATSIALIAVVLCAMQAGCLSHSRGRWNPPVMADPDPASAPRSSCFSVVPCAATLELIEPGNAMRIPDVEPADLPPRLPSEGGFWRNPNLNTGPQRLPPIDQAAPTPLPSNPQWGEPVMPQPLPEDVIQPAPIAEYEIEMKTPPRDDRLLLAESYYAMAVEADRKIDEHAMSLYLDAILGAWDYLQTAPAENDISKKTGRAWEIYHSSLARLIHIAAVTGRIEKNIRIKVPEDYGFRVLEIEYAGFAWRADEFDEWNVVGDYHSKYLLHHYKRPGLGVPLVIVRHRRPDDQFLPANTPFNATAVLRPLDDECQVEMDAPTPDCETHVERLVGSLQLFNPDEYDDVEFRECQTVLAADWTALFAYLLSHPQPEMQRSSHHGRSDPPPAGLFMLEPHQPGRIPVVFVHGLLSAPYTWAAMANELYAYPELHKRYEIWAFQYPTDEPFLESAAVLRRQLDCAVQCSDSAGTDPALDNMVVVGHSMGGLIAKLLAANSGNTIWRHAAFVPIEEVIAPKKERLRLQQSFFFSASPFVKEVVYIATPHQGSSWARRCLGQATSLVIEGVEHREEEHKKLVNANPGAFREELRRRPPTSIDLLEPDSLILKGIYDLDVAPQVKEHSIIGRGWWSIHDGASDGVVPVSSARLPGVDTEVMVSATHTHLNKHPGTICEVLRILQQHADQLPWVQPHLVGQSATN
;
A
#
# COMPACT_ATOMS: atom_id res chain seq x y z
N MET A 1 -24.08 15.10 -47.34
CA MET A 1 -23.86 14.81 -45.91
C MET A 1 -22.42 15.03 -45.44
N LEU A 2 -21.38 14.58 -46.16
CA LEU A 2 -19.96 14.82 -45.78
C LEU A 2 -19.49 16.30 -45.84
N GLN A 3 -20.11 17.16 -46.65
CA GLN A 3 -19.82 18.61 -46.65
C GLN A 3 -20.49 19.38 -45.50
N ILE A 4 -21.61 18.89 -44.96
CA ILE A 4 -22.31 19.51 -43.82
C ILE A 4 -21.56 19.21 -42.51
N MET A 5 -20.93 18.03 -42.40
CA MET A 5 -20.08 17.69 -41.25
C MET A 5 -18.77 18.51 -41.21
N ARG A 6 -18.20 18.91 -42.35
CA ARG A 6 -17.00 19.77 -42.40
C ARG A 6 -17.28 21.22 -42.00
N ILE A 7 -18.47 21.73 -42.31
CA ILE A 7 -18.88 23.10 -41.93
C ILE A 7 -19.13 23.19 -40.42
N ASN A 8 -19.73 22.16 -39.80
CA ASN A 8 -19.97 22.13 -38.35
C ASN A 8 -18.69 21.93 -37.50
N ALA A 9 -17.67 21.26 -38.02
CA ALA A 9 -16.38 21.14 -37.35
C ALA A 9 -15.60 22.47 -37.36
N ALA A 10 -15.65 23.23 -38.46
CA ALA A 10 -14.98 24.53 -38.57
C ALA A 10 -15.63 25.62 -37.70
N THR A 11 -16.97 25.64 -37.59
CA THR A 11 -17.69 26.57 -36.71
C THR A 11 -17.50 26.25 -35.23
N SER A 12 -17.36 24.98 -34.87
CA SER A 12 -17.07 24.56 -33.48
C SER A 12 -15.66 24.97 -33.02
N ILE A 13 -14.66 24.88 -33.91
CA ILE A 13 -13.28 25.29 -33.63
C ILE A 13 -13.17 26.83 -33.53
N ALA A 14 -13.91 27.57 -34.37
CA ALA A 14 -13.96 29.03 -34.28
C ALA A 14 -14.64 29.53 -32.99
N LEU A 15 -15.68 28.83 -32.50
CA LEU A 15 -16.35 29.19 -31.24
C LEU A 15 -15.43 28.97 -30.03
N ILE A 16 -14.65 27.88 -30.03
CA ILE A 16 -13.68 27.58 -28.97
C ILE A 16 -12.54 28.61 -28.95
N ALA A 17 -12.07 29.05 -30.12
CA ALA A 17 -11.05 30.10 -30.21
C ALA A 17 -11.55 31.47 -29.71
N VAL A 18 -12.81 31.82 -29.97
CA VAL A 18 -13.42 33.07 -29.47
C VAL A 18 -13.63 33.02 -27.95
N VAL A 19 -13.99 31.87 -27.38
CA VAL A 19 -14.10 31.69 -25.92
C VAL A 19 -12.73 31.77 -25.23
N LEU A 20 -11.68 31.21 -25.84
CA LEU A 20 -10.30 31.31 -25.32
C LEU A 20 -9.75 32.74 -25.40
N CYS A 21 -10.02 33.48 -26.48
CA CYS A 21 -9.67 34.91 -26.60
C CYS A 21 -10.44 35.78 -25.59
N ALA A 22 -11.72 35.49 -25.32
CA ALA A 22 -12.50 36.20 -24.32
C ALA A 22 -12.01 35.94 -22.89
N MET A 23 -11.52 34.72 -22.60
CA MET A 23 -10.91 34.39 -21.31
C MET A 23 -9.53 35.06 -21.10
N GLN A 24 -8.72 35.22 -22.15
CA GLN A 24 -7.46 35.97 -22.06
C GLN A 24 -7.66 37.49 -21.91
N ALA A 25 -8.71 38.05 -22.51
CA ALA A 25 -9.04 39.48 -22.35
C ALA A 25 -9.67 39.80 -20.97
N GLY A 26 -10.38 38.84 -20.36
CA GLY A 26 -10.97 38.97 -19.01
C GLY A 26 -9.96 38.98 -17.86
N CYS A 27 -8.76 38.43 -18.05
CA CYS A 27 -7.70 38.43 -17.05
C CYS A 27 -6.85 39.72 -17.01
N LEU A 28 -7.06 40.66 -17.93
CA LEU A 28 -6.28 41.90 -18.03
C LEU A 28 -6.99 43.16 -17.49
N SER A 29 -8.19 43.04 -16.92
CA SER A 29 -9.01 44.21 -16.55
C SER A 29 -9.34 44.38 -15.06
N HIS A 30 -8.71 43.66 -14.13
CA HIS A 30 -8.80 43.95 -12.69
C HIS A 30 -7.45 43.95 -11.98
N SER A 31 -6.55 44.83 -12.42
CA SER A 31 -5.46 45.34 -11.60
C SER A 31 -5.36 46.86 -11.75
N ARG A 32 -5.99 47.62 -10.85
CA ARG A 32 -5.64 49.01 -10.51
C ARG A 32 -6.46 49.49 -9.30
N GLY A 33 -6.01 49.09 -8.11
CA GLY A 33 -6.35 49.74 -6.85
C GLY A 33 -5.08 49.82 -6.01
N ARG A 34 -4.55 51.04 -5.82
CA ARG A 34 -3.38 51.30 -4.97
C ARG A 34 -3.70 50.96 -3.52
N TRP A 35 -2.87 50.13 -2.89
CA TRP A 35 -2.78 50.01 -1.44
C TRP A 35 -1.31 49.89 -1.04
N ASN A 36 -0.83 50.79 -0.19
CA ASN A 36 0.51 50.79 0.38
C ASN A 36 0.52 49.92 1.64
N PRO A 37 1.45 48.97 1.82
CA PRO A 37 1.61 48.25 3.07
C PRO A 37 2.40 49.08 4.10
N PRO A 38 2.10 48.96 5.41
CA PRO A 38 2.93 49.54 6.46
C PRO A 38 4.21 48.71 6.65
N VAL A 39 5.31 49.41 6.90
CA VAL A 39 6.60 48.84 7.33
C VAL A 39 6.44 48.32 8.75
N MET A 40 6.66 47.01 8.97
CA MET A 40 6.88 46.44 10.30
C MET A 40 8.32 46.00 10.45
N ALA A 41 8.89 46.29 11.62
CA ALA A 41 10.28 46.12 11.99
C ALA A 41 10.69 44.66 12.21
N ASP A 42 12.00 44.41 12.17
CA ASP A 42 12.63 43.11 12.38
C ASP A 42 12.33 42.50 13.77
N PRO A 43 12.21 41.16 13.88
CA PRO A 43 11.90 40.50 15.15
C PRO A 43 13.10 40.44 16.09
N ASP A 44 12.85 40.76 17.36
CA ASP A 44 13.78 40.70 18.50
C ASP A 44 14.11 39.25 18.88
N PRO A 45 15.39 38.82 18.88
CA PRO A 45 15.80 37.45 19.18
C PRO A 45 15.81 37.09 20.67
N ALA A 46 15.24 37.90 21.57
CA ALA A 46 15.29 37.69 23.03
C ALA A 46 14.02 37.09 23.69
N SER A 47 13.03 36.60 22.96
CA SER A 47 11.78 36.06 23.55
C SER A 47 11.57 34.57 23.29
N ALA A 48 12.40 33.73 23.91
CA ALA A 48 12.16 32.29 24.03
C ALA A 48 11.94 31.91 25.52
N PRO A 49 10.79 31.35 25.92
CA PRO A 49 10.70 30.61 27.17
C PRO A 49 11.13 29.15 26.95
N ARG A 50 12.00 28.69 27.84
CA ARG A 50 12.50 27.31 27.97
C ARG A 50 11.44 26.40 28.62
N SER A 51 11.36 25.16 28.13
CA SER A 51 10.98 23.89 28.79
C SER A 51 9.93 23.85 29.92
N SER A 52 8.89 23.00 29.78
CA SER A 52 8.54 21.96 30.78
C SER A 52 7.35 21.08 30.35
N CYS A 53 7.44 19.82 30.76
CA CYS A 53 6.48 18.72 30.81
C CYS A 53 5.01 19.04 31.17
N PHE A 54 4.12 18.11 30.72
CA PHE A 54 2.84 17.66 31.29
C PHE A 54 1.87 18.69 31.91
N SER A 55 0.67 18.83 31.30
CA SER A 55 -0.59 18.84 32.07
C SER A 55 -1.82 18.76 31.15
N VAL A 56 -2.54 17.64 31.29
CA VAL A 56 -3.96 17.50 30.96
C VAL A 56 -4.77 18.48 31.82
N VAL A 57 -5.74 19.19 31.23
CA VAL A 57 -6.74 19.95 31.99
C VAL A 57 -8.12 19.30 31.78
N PRO A 58 -8.80 18.83 32.84
CA PRO A 58 -10.09 18.17 32.74
C PRO A 58 -11.22 19.21 32.74
N CYS A 59 -12.25 19.00 31.91
CA CYS A 59 -13.53 19.68 32.09
C CYS A 59 -14.54 18.67 32.64
N ALA A 60 -14.89 18.88 33.90
CA ALA A 60 -15.89 18.10 34.62
C ALA A 60 -17.31 18.53 34.21
N ALA A 61 -18.15 17.56 33.86
CA ALA A 61 -19.60 17.67 33.94
C ALA A 61 -20.16 16.33 34.42
N THR A 62 -20.84 16.39 35.56
CA THR A 62 -21.41 15.30 36.35
C THR A 62 -22.82 14.93 35.86
N LEU A 63 -23.27 13.72 36.22
CA LEU A 63 -24.66 13.16 36.19
C LEU A 63 -24.98 12.33 34.92
N GLU A 64 -25.65 11.18 34.95
CA GLU A 64 -26.19 10.32 36.02
C GLU A 64 -26.40 8.92 35.39
N LEU A 65 -26.03 7.85 36.09
CA LEU A 65 -26.12 6.45 35.64
C LEU A 65 -27.51 5.87 35.90
N ILE A 66 -28.08 5.16 34.92
CA ILE A 66 -29.21 4.24 35.13
C ILE A 66 -28.92 2.96 34.31
N GLU A 67 -28.81 1.81 34.99
CA GLU A 67 -28.63 0.47 34.40
C GLU A 67 -29.99 -0.30 34.23
N PRO A 68 -30.03 -1.59 33.80
CA PRO A 68 -30.61 -1.97 32.52
C PRO A 68 -31.84 -2.89 32.66
N GLY A 69 -32.67 -2.93 31.62
CA GLY A 69 -33.84 -3.81 31.54
C GLY A 69 -33.65 -4.92 30.51
N ASN A 70 -33.53 -6.15 30.99
CA ASN A 70 -33.43 -7.42 30.26
C ASN A 70 -34.30 -7.54 29.00
N ALA A 71 -33.73 -8.09 27.92
CA ALA A 71 -34.48 -8.74 26.85
C ALA A 71 -33.82 -10.08 26.43
N MET A 72 -34.69 -11.02 26.11
CA MET A 72 -34.56 -12.47 26.22
C MET A 72 -34.26 -13.13 24.86
N ARG A 73 -33.50 -14.24 24.88
CA ARG A 73 -33.20 -15.15 23.75
C ARG A 73 -34.44 -15.74 23.07
N ILE A 74 -34.41 -15.86 21.73
CA ILE A 74 -35.11 -16.91 20.94
C ILE A 74 -34.39 -17.05 19.56
N PRO A 75 -34.52 -18.15 18.81
CA PRO A 75 -33.91 -19.49 18.97
C PRO A 75 -32.99 -19.87 17.79
N ASP A 76 -32.27 -20.99 17.96
CA ASP A 76 -31.38 -21.61 16.97
C ASP A 76 -32.08 -21.93 15.63
N VAL A 77 -31.38 -21.64 14.53
CA VAL A 77 -31.73 -22.10 13.17
C VAL A 77 -30.74 -23.19 12.76
N GLU A 78 -31.28 -24.33 12.31
CA GLU A 78 -30.55 -25.56 12.00
C GLU A 78 -29.55 -25.43 10.82
N PRO A 79 -28.47 -26.23 10.83
CA PRO A 79 -27.33 -26.11 9.94
C PRO A 79 -27.56 -26.90 8.64
N ALA A 80 -28.17 -26.30 7.63
CA ALA A 80 -28.36 -26.96 6.33
C ALA A 80 -27.79 -26.23 5.11
N ASP A 81 -27.24 -25.01 5.25
CA ASP A 81 -26.72 -24.22 4.12
C ASP A 81 -25.31 -23.65 4.35
N LEU A 82 -24.37 -24.49 4.81
CA LEU A 82 -22.94 -24.16 4.82
C LEU A 82 -22.30 -24.42 3.43
N PRO A 83 -21.44 -23.51 2.91
CA PRO A 83 -20.62 -23.78 1.72
C PRO A 83 -19.62 -24.94 1.99
N PRO A 84 -19.09 -25.59 0.94
CA PRO A 84 -18.31 -26.82 1.07
C PRO A 84 -17.10 -26.64 2.00
N ARG A 85 -16.85 -27.65 2.84
CA ARG A 85 -15.70 -27.70 3.76
C ARG A 85 -14.40 -27.46 3.00
N LEU A 86 -13.69 -26.41 3.40
CA LEU A 86 -12.28 -26.21 3.08
C LEU A 86 -11.45 -27.34 3.71
N PRO A 87 -10.32 -27.74 3.10
CA PRO A 87 -9.44 -28.75 3.69
C PRO A 87 -8.98 -28.28 5.08
N SER A 88 -9.35 -29.07 6.08
CA SER A 88 -8.84 -28.95 7.44
C SER A 88 -7.41 -29.49 7.45
N GLU A 89 -6.42 -28.59 7.47
CA GLU A 89 -5.18 -28.69 8.26
C GLU A 89 -4.19 -27.60 7.81
N GLY A 90 -3.74 -26.79 8.78
CA GLY A 90 -2.74 -25.74 8.61
C GLY A 90 -3.35 -24.34 8.63
N GLY A 91 -3.31 -23.68 9.80
CA GLY A 91 -3.51 -22.23 9.85
C GLY A 91 -2.41 -21.56 9.03
N PHE A 92 -2.75 -21.16 7.81
CA PHE A 92 -1.98 -20.18 7.05
C PHE A 92 -2.01 -18.87 7.85
N TRP A 93 -0.88 -18.15 7.92
CA TRP A 93 -0.63 -16.95 8.75
C TRP A 93 -0.04 -17.12 10.16
N ARG A 94 0.67 -18.21 10.46
CA ARG A 94 1.65 -18.19 11.57
C ARG A 94 3.06 -18.26 11.02
N ASN A 95 3.67 -17.10 10.78
CA ASN A 95 5.11 -17.01 10.57
C ASN A 95 5.80 -16.94 11.95
N PRO A 96 6.59 -17.96 12.36
CA PRO A 96 7.32 -17.93 13.63
C PRO A 96 8.41 -16.84 13.71
N ASN A 97 8.68 -16.14 12.59
CA ASN A 97 9.78 -15.17 12.47
C ASN A 97 9.40 -13.74 12.87
N LEU A 98 8.17 -13.49 13.35
CA LEU A 98 7.70 -12.13 13.66
C LEU A 98 8.50 -11.45 14.79
N ASN A 99 9.33 -12.17 15.56
CA ASN A 99 10.05 -11.62 16.73
C ASN A 99 11.45 -12.22 16.98
N THR A 100 12.02 -12.90 15.99
CA THR A 100 13.38 -13.46 16.12
C THR A 100 14.34 -12.59 15.33
N GLY A 101 15.57 -12.37 15.85
CA GLY A 101 16.66 -11.79 15.07
C GLY A 101 16.90 -12.56 13.76
N PRO A 102 17.72 -12.05 12.83
CA PRO A 102 17.86 -12.63 11.49
C PRO A 102 18.10 -14.15 11.56
N GLN A 103 17.20 -14.93 10.95
CA GLN A 103 17.28 -16.39 10.94
C GLN A 103 17.57 -16.92 9.53
N ARG A 104 18.52 -17.85 9.44
CA ARG A 104 18.71 -18.70 8.25
C ARG A 104 17.59 -19.75 8.20
N LEU A 105 16.90 -19.86 7.05
CA LEU A 105 16.00 -20.99 6.80
C LEU A 105 16.80 -22.21 6.30
N PRO A 106 16.41 -23.44 6.67
CA PRO A 106 17.10 -24.64 6.22
C PRO A 106 16.87 -24.90 4.71
N PRO A 107 17.85 -25.48 4.00
CA PRO A 107 17.72 -25.80 2.58
C PRO A 107 16.67 -26.88 2.33
N ILE A 108 15.90 -26.74 1.25
CA ILE A 108 14.98 -27.76 0.74
C ILE A 108 15.79 -28.81 -0.04
N ASP A 109 15.60 -30.10 0.31
CA ASP A 109 16.21 -31.24 -0.37
C ASP A 109 15.85 -31.28 -1.86
N GLN A 110 16.86 -31.38 -2.71
CA GLN A 110 16.71 -31.45 -4.16
C GLN A 110 16.34 -32.87 -4.61
N ALA A 111 15.25 -33.02 -5.35
CA ALA A 111 15.08 -34.20 -6.20
C ALA A 111 16.03 -34.11 -7.40
N ALA A 112 16.92 -35.09 -7.55
CA ALA A 112 17.91 -35.13 -8.63
C ALA A 112 17.25 -35.31 -10.01
N PRO A 113 17.73 -34.63 -11.07
CA PRO A 113 17.28 -34.90 -12.43
C PRO A 113 17.93 -36.16 -13.01
N THR A 114 17.13 -36.92 -13.77
CA THR A 114 17.48 -38.13 -14.51
C THR A 114 18.50 -37.85 -15.63
N PRO A 115 19.46 -38.75 -15.91
CA PRO A 115 20.48 -38.51 -16.93
C PRO A 115 19.95 -38.75 -18.36
N LEU A 116 20.47 -37.98 -19.32
CA LEU A 116 20.31 -38.21 -20.77
C LEU A 116 21.58 -38.82 -21.38
N PRO A 117 21.47 -39.55 -22.51
CA PRO A 117 22.43 -40.57 -22.92
C PRO A 117 23.59 -40.08 -23.80
N SER A 118 24.56 -41.00 -23.92
CA SER A 118 25.90 -40.96 -24.50
C SER A 118 26.06 -40.58 -25.98
N ASN A 119 27.09 -39.74 -26.22
CA ASN A 119 28.11 -39.67 -27.31
C ASN A 119 27.67 -39.68 -28.80
N PRO A 120 28.33 -38.88 -29.66
CA PRO A 120 29.42 -39.46 -30.44
C PRO A 120 30.66 -38.57 -30.71
N GLN A 121 31.77 -39.27 -30.94
CA GLN A 121 33.15 -38.90 -31.30
C GLN A 121 33.31 -37.87 -32.44
N TRP A 122 34.35 -37.02 -32.36
CA TRP A 122 35.25 -36.65 -33.49
C TRP A 122 36.64 -36.14 -33.03
N GLY A 123 37.70 -36.71 -33.63
CA GLY A 123 38.94 -36.04 -34.08
C GLY A 123 40.05 -35.66 -33.08
N GLU A 124 41.15 -36.42 -33.06
CA GLU A 124 42.42 -36.00 -32.43
C GLU A 124 43.07 -34.82 -33.17
N PRO A 125 43.58 -33.80 -32.45
CA PRO A 125 44.54 -32.85 -32.99
C PRO A 125 45.99 -33.29 -32.75
N VAL A 126 46.77 -33.23 -33.81
CA VAL A 126 48.20 -33.53 -33.89
C VAL A 126 49.02 -32.48 -33.12
N MET A 127 49.86 -32.94 -32.19
CA MET A 127 50.80 -32.10 -31.42
C MET A 127 52.06 -31.76 -32.25
N PRO A 128 52.50 -30.49 -32.31
CA PRO A 128 53.84 -30.16 -32.80
C PRO A 128 54.91 -30.42 -31.73
N GLN A 129 56.11 -30.82 -32.17
CA GLN A 129 57.24 -31.25 -31.33
C GLN A 129 57.83 -30.15 -30.45
N PRO A 130 58.42 -30.50 -29.29
CA PRO A 130 59.09 -29.55 -28.41
C PRO A 130 60.45 -29.09 -28.97
N LEU A 131 60.76 -27.82 -28.74
CA LEU A 131 62.10 -27.23 -28.95
C LEU A 131 63.02 -27.56 -27.74
N PRO A 132 64.35 -27.50 -27.91
CA PRO A 132 65.30 -28.08 -26.96
C PRO A 132 65.40 -27.30 -25.65
N GLU A 133 65.59 -28.04 -24.55
CA GLU A 133 65.96 -27.52 -23.24
C GLU A 133 67.38 -26.93 -23.28
N ASP A 134 67.49 -25.61 -23.22
CA ASP A 134 68.74 -24.95 -22.86
C ASP A 134 68.62 -24.27 -21.49
N VAL A 135 69.57 -24.66 -20.66
CA VAL A 135 69.87 -24.33 -19.27
C VAL A 135 69.75 -22.83 -18.96
N ILE A 136 68.79 -22.48 -18.09
CA ILE A 136 68.88 -21.31 -17.22
C ILE A 136 68.67 -21.81 -15.80
N GLN A 137 69.73 -21.82 -14.99
CA GLN A 137 69.60 -22.08 -13.56
C GLN A 137 68.84 -20.93 -12.89
N PRO A 138 67.73 -21.18 -12.18
CA PRO A 138 67.14 -20.16 -11.33
C PRO A 138 68.01 -20.02 -10.07
N ALA A 139 68.43 -18.78 -9.80
CA ALA A 139 68.95 -18.40 -8.50
C ALA A 139 67.88 -18.65 -7.42
N PRO A 140 68.25 -18.95 -6.16
CA PRO A 140 67.26 -19.22 -5.12
C PRO A 140 66.39 -17.98 -4.91
N ILE A 141 65.10 -18.11 -5.22
CA ILE A 141 64.07 -17.16 -4.80
C ILE A 141 63.96 -17.35 -3.29
N ALA A 142 64.48 -16.38 -2.54
CA ALA A 142 64.12 -16.25 -1.14
C ALA A 142 62.61 -15.98 -1.11
N GLU A 143 61.85 -16.91 -0.54
CA GLU A 143 60.48 -16.66 -0.09
C GLU A 143 60.55 -15.54 0.97
N TYR A 144 60.48 -14.29 0.50
CA TYR A 144 60.04 -13.20 1.34
C TYR A 144 58.54 -13.41 1.48
N GLU A 145 58.10 -13.98 2.59
CA GLU A 145 56.77 -13.70 3.12
C GLU A 145 56.71 -12.18 3.30
N ILE A 146 56.20 -11.48 2.29
CA ILE A 146 55.76 -10.11 2.44
C ILE A 146 54.51 -10.21 3.30
N GLU A 147 54.71 -10.13 4.61
CA GLU A 147 53.65 -9.89 5.57
C GLU A 147 52.99 -8.56 5.14
N MET A 148 51.94 -8.65 4.32
CA MET A 148 51.15 -7.49 3.91
C MET A 148 50.45 -6.98 5.16
N LYS A 149 51.14 -6.10 5.90
CA LYS A 149 50.55 -5.42 7.05
C LYS A 149 49.27 -4.75 6.56
N THR A 150 48.17 -5.07 7.24
CA THR A 150 46.87 -4.49 6.93
C THR A 150 47.04 -2.98 6.90
N PRO A 151 46.68 -2.31 5.78
CA PRO A 151 47.02 -0.90 5.59
C PRO A 151 46.47 -0.04 6.75
N PRO A 152 47.15 1.05 7.10
CA PRO A 152 46.63 2.04 8.05
C PRO A 152 45.18 2.41 7.73
N ARG A 153 44.36 2.65 8.76
CA ARG A 153 42.92 2.90 8.62
C ARG A 153 42.57 3.98 7.58
N ASP A 154 43.34 5.06 7.51
CA ASP A 154 43.16 6.13 6.52
C ASP A 154 43.43 5.68 5.07
N ASP A 155 44.36 4.75 4.87
CA ASP A 155 44.69 4.19 3.57
C ASP A 155 43.60 3.22 3.07
N ARG A 156 42.86 2.58 4.00
CA ARG A 156 41.70 1.73 3.67
C ARG A 156 40.53 2.53 3.11
N LEU A 157 40.24 3.72 3.66
CA LEU A 157 39.21 4.60 3.11
C LEU A 157 39.58 5.10 1.71
N LEU A 158 40.84 5.45 1.49
CA LEU A 158 41.34 5.87 0.16
C LEU A 158 41.21 4.73 -0.86
N LEU A 159 41.48 3.49 -0.43
CA LEU A 159 41.29 2.31 -1.26
C LEU A 159 39.80 2.09 -1.60
N ALA A 160 38.91 2.21 -0.61
CA ALA A 160 37.46 2.14 -0.82
C ALA A 160 36.96 3.23 -1.79
N GLU A 161 37.49 4.45 -1.70
CA GLU A 161 37.21 5.53 -2.65
C GLU A 161 37.66 5.20 -4.07
N SER A 162 38.82 4.57 -4.21
CA SER A 162 39.38 4.17 -5.50
C SER A 162 38.52 3.09 -6.16
N TYR A 163 38.13 2.06 -5.39
CA TYR A 163 37.21 1.03 -5.86
C TYR A 163 35.85 1.61 -6.23
N TYR A 164 35.29 2.51 -5.42
CA TYR A 164 34.03 3.17 -5.72
C TYR A 164 34.10 3.95 -7.05
N ALA A 165 35.17 4.71 -7.28
CA ALA A 165 35.35 5.46 -8.52
C ALA A 165 35.46 4.53 -9.74
N MET A 166 36.18 3.40 -9.62
CA MET A 166 36.26 2.39 -10.67
C MET A 166 34.91 1.71 -10.92
N ALA A 167 34.17 1.40 -9.85
CA ALA A 167 32.85 0.78 -9.91
C ALA A 167 31.86 1.67 -10.66
N VAL A 168 31.83 2.98 -10.35
CA VAL A 168 30.98 3.96 -11.03
C VAL A 168 31.27 4.03 -12.53
N GLU A 169 32.53 3.91 -12.95
CA GLU A 169 32.89 3.88 -14.38
C GLU A 169 32.41 2.60 -15.06
N ALA A 170 32.61 1.44 -14.42
CA ALA A 170 32.16 0.14 -14.93
C ALA A 170 30.61 0.03 -15.00
N ASP A 171 29.93 0.58 -14.00
CA ASP A 171 28.48 0.59 -13.85
C ASP A 171 27.75 1.41 -14.94
N ARG A 172 28.44 2.34 -15.61
CA ARG A 172 27.85 3.07 -16.76
C ARG A 172 27.30 2.16 -17.85
N LYS A 173 27.79 0.91 -17.94
CA LYS A 173 27.34 -0.11 -18.89
C LYS A 173 26.58 -1.25 -18.22
N ILE A 174 26.28 -1.15 -16.92
CA ILE A 174 25.76 -2.25 -16.09
C ILE A 174 26.66 -3.49 -16.25
N ASP A 175 27.98 -3.27 -16.20
CA ASP A 175 28.95 -4.36 -16.24
C ASP A 175 28.86 -5.14 -14.92
N GLU A 176 28.70 -6.46 -14.97
CA GLU A 176 28.65 -7.29 -13.77
C GLU A 176 29.94 -7.19 -12.95
N HIS A 177 31.08 -6.88 -13.58
CA HIS A 177 32.34 -6.66 -12.88
C HIS A 177 32.28 -5.45 -11.92
N ALA A 178 31.38 -4.48 -12.18
CA ALA A 178 31.13 -3.38 -11.26
C ALA A 178 30.63 -3.86 -9.89
N MET A 179 29.93 -5.01 -9.82
CA MET A 179 29.50 -5.59 -8.55
C MET A 179 30.68 -5.94 -7.65
N SER A 180 31.76 -6.47 -8.23
CA SER A 180 32.99 -6.82 -7.50
C SER A 180 33.64 -5.57 -6.91
N LEU A 181 33.76 -4.52 -7.73
CA LEU A 181 34.34 -3.24 -7.30
C LEU A 181 33.48 -2.52 -6.24
N TYR A 182 32.15 -2.56 -6.38
CA TYR A 182 31.25 -2.03 -5.33
C TYR A 182 31.35 -2.84 -4.04
N LEU A 183 31.47 -4.17 -4.11
CA LEU A 183 31.69 -5.00 -2.93
C LEU A 183 32.99 -4.62 -2.22
N ASP A 184 34.10 -4.44 -2.95
CA ASP A 184 35.38 -4.02 -2.35
C ASP A 184 35.30 -2.62 -1.70
N ALA A 185 34.57 -1.69 -2.33
CA ALA A 185 34.28 -0.39 -1.73
C ALA A 185 33.47 -0.51 -0.43
N ILE A 186 32.48 -1.41 -0.39
CA ILE A 186 31.67 -1.68 0.82
C ILE A 186 32.55 -2.25 1.93
N LEU A 187 33.37 -3.26 1.63
CA LEU A 187 34.24 -3.92 2.61
C LEU A 187 35.22 -2.91 3.24
N GLY A 188 35.88 -2.10 2.42
CA GLY A 188 36.81 -1.07 2.89
C GLY A 188 36.12 0.04 3.69
N ALA A 189 34.91 0.46 3.27
CA ALA A 189 34.13 1.46 4.00
C ALA A 189 33.62 0.92 5.35
N TRP A 190 33.12 -0.32 5.38
CA TRP A 190 32.63 -0.96 6.60
C TRP A 190 33.72 -1.11 7.66
N ASP A 191 34.90 -1.60 7.25
CA ASP A 191 36.05 -1.73 8.14
C ASP A 191 36.52 -0.37 8.70
N TYR A 192 36.52 0.69 7.87
CA TYR A 192 36.80 2.04 8.36
C TYR A 192 35.77 2.51 9.39
N LEU A 193 34.48 2.24 9.17
CA LEU A 193 33.38 2.64 10.06
C LEU A 193 33.43 1.89 11.41
N GLN A 194 33.76 0.60 11.41
CA GLN A 194 33.92 -0.22 12.61
C GLN A 194 35.05 0.29 13.51
N THR A 195 36.18 0.67 12.90
CA THR A 195 37.40 1.11 13.60
C THR A 195 37.43 2.60 13.93
N ALA A 196 36.44 3.37 13.48
CA ALA A 196 36.35 4.80 13.74
C ALA A 196 36.10 5.15 15.20
N PRO A 197 36.70 6.20 15.79
CA PRO A 197 36.20 6.71 17.06
C PRO A 197 34.73 7.09 16.89
N ALA A 198 33.89 6.78 17.90
CA ALA A 198 32.50 7.21 17.91
C ALA A 198 32.46 8.73 18.07
N GLU A 199 32.22 9.45 16.98
CA GLU A 199 32.10 10.91 16.98
C GLU A 199 30.61 11.28 16.94
N ASN A 200 30.20 12.24 17.78
CA ASN A 200 28.82 12.76 17.83
C ASN A 200 28.41 13.51 16.56
N ASP A 201 29.37 13.85 15.70
CA ASP A 201 29.17 14.55 14.44
C ASP A 201 29.99 13.82 13.38
N ILE A 202 29.35 13.49 12.25
CA ILE A 202 29.95 12.69 11.20
C ILE A 202 31.06 13.55 10.55
N SER A 203 32.31 13.39 11.00
CA SER A 203 33.46 14.09 10.40
C SER A 203 33.57 13.81 8.90
N LYS A 204 34.20 14.71 8.13
CA LYS A 204 34.29 14.60 6.65
C LYS A 204 34.68 13.20 6.16
N LYS A 205 35.57 12.50 6.88
CA LYS A 205 36.02 11.14 6.51
C LYS A 205 35.01 10.06 6.90
N THR A 206 34.44 10.10 8.10
CA THR A 206 33.38 9.16 8.53
C THR A 206 32.12 9.32 7.66
N GLY A 207 31.79 10.55 7.26
CA GLY A 207 30.69 10.82 6.33
C GLY A 207 30.97 10.31 4.93
N ARG A 208 32.22 10.41 4.49
CA ARG A 208 32.61 9.87 3.20
C ARG A 208 32.55 8.33 3.16
N ALA A 209 33.04 7.65 4.19
CA ALA A 209 32.90 6.20 4.32
C ALA A 209 31.42 5.78 4.35
N TRP A 210 30.59 6.53 5.08
CA TRP A 210 29.14 6.33 5.14
C TRP A 210 28.49 6.45 3.77
N GLU A 211 28.79 7.51 3.01
CA GLU A 211 28.29 7.69 1.63
C GLU A 211 28.71 6.55 0.70
N ILE A 212 29.99 6.14 0.76
CA ILE A 212 30.53 5.06 -0.08
C ILE A 212 29.83 3.75 0.23
N TYR A 213 29.65 3.41 1.52
CA TYR A 213 28.95 2.21 1.93
C TYR A 213 27.52 2.16 1.35
N HIS A 214 26.73 3.21 1.60
CA HIS A 214 25.32 3.24 1.18
C HIS A 214 25.18 3.29 -0.35
N SER A 215 25.98 4.12 -1.03
CA SER A 215 25.92 4.23 -2.49
C SER A 215 26.38 2.96 -3.18
N SER A 216 27.45 2.33 -2.70
CA SER A 216 27.95 1.07 -3.26
C SER A 216 26.97 -0.07 -3.04
N LEU A 217 26.38 -0.17 -1.84
CA LEU A 217 25.39 -1.19 -1.52
C LEU A 217 24.13 -1.05 -2.40
N ALA A 218 23.65 0.18 -2.55
CA ALA A 218 22.53 0.50 -3.43
C ALA A 218 22.79 0.05 -4.88
N ARG A 219 23.97 0.36 -5.43
CA ARG A 219 24.32 -0.03 -6.80
C ARG A 219 24.57 -1.53 -6.94
N LEU A 220 25.21 -2.17 -5.96
CA LEU A 220 25.41 -3.63 -5.95
C LEU A 220 24.07 -4.36 -6.00
N ILE A 221 23.10 -4.01 -5.14
CA ILE A 221 21.76 -4.62 -5.12
C ILE A 221 21.05 -4.38 -6.47
N HIS A 222 21.10 -3.16 -6.98
CA HIS A 222 20.46 -2.84 -8.26
C HIS A 222 21.02 -3.66 -9.42
N ILE A 223 22.35 -3.73 -9.57
CA ILE A 223 22.97 -4.52 -10.63
C ILE A 223 22.63 -6.00 -10.44
N ALA A 224 22.74 -6.52 -9.22
CA ALA A 224 22.42 -7.92 -8.93
C ALA A 224 20.98 -8.30 -9.31
N ALA A 225 20.02 -7.42 -9.07
CA ALA A 225 18.62 -7.62 -9.44
C ALA A 225 18.43 -7.62 -10.96
N VAL A 226 19.02 -6.64 -11.67
CA VAL A 226 18.87 -6.50 -13.14
C VAL A 226 19.59 -7.62 -13.91
N THR A 227 20.69 -8.15 -13.38
CA THR A 227 21.49 -9.21 -14.01
C THR A 227 21.09 -10.62 -13.55
N GLY A 228 20.11 -10.75 -12.65
CA GLY A 228 19.62 -12.05 -12.16
C GLY A 228 20.60 -12.79 -11.25
N ARG A 229 21.46 -12.07 -10.53
CA ARG A 229 22.48 -12.63 -9.62
C ARG A 229 21.99 -12.89 -8.20
N ILE A 230 20.73 -12.53 -7.91
CA ILE A 230 20.04 -12.91 -6.68
C ILE A 230 19.48 -14.33 -6.89
N GLU A 231 20.18 -15.33 -6.37
CA GLU A 231 19.80 -16.73 -6.54
C GLU A 231 18.77 -17.15 -5.50
N LYS A 232 17.53 -17.41 -5.95
CA LYS A 232 16.41 -17.91 -5.15
C LYS A 232 16.10 -17.06 -3.90
N ASN A 233 16.55 -15.81 -3.87
CA ASN A 233 16.45 -14.94 -2.70
C ASN A 233 17.15 -15.51 -1.45
N ILE A 234 18.19 -16.34 -1.62
CA ILE A 234 18.98 -16.90 -0.51
C ILE A 234 20.41 -16.38 -0.55
N ARG A 235 20.92 -16.04 -1.74
CA ARG A 235 22.29 -15.55 -1.90
C ARG A 235 22.44 -14.62 -3.10
N ILE A 236 23.41 -13.72 -3.04
CA ILE A 236 23.86 -12.91 -4.17
C ILE A 236 25.23 -13.41 -4.60
N LYS A 237 25.39 -13.70 -5.90
CA LYS A 237 26.67 -14.04 -6.50
C LYS A 237 27.32 -12.83 -7.15
N VAL A 238 28.46 -12.43 -6.61
CA VAL A 238 29.29 -11.35 -7.13
C VAL A 238 30.42 -11.97 -7.96
N PRO A 239 30.52 -11.67 -9.27
CA PRO A 239 31.56 -12.25 -10.12
C PRO A 239 32.98 -11.87 -9.68
N GLU A 240 33.90 -12.81 -9.84
CA GLU A 240 35.34 -12.64 -9.62
C GLU A 240 36.11 -13.33 -10.75
N ASP A 241 37.39 -12.97 -10.97
CA ASP A 241 38.18 -13.41 -12.13
C ASP A 241 38.20 -14.94 -12.33
N TYR A 242 38.07 -15.72 -11.26
CA TYR A 242 38.10 -17.18 -11.28
C TYR A 242 36.97 -17.83 -10.44
N GLY A 243 35.85 -17.14 -10.21
CA GLY A 243 34.78 -17.68 -9.37
C GLY A 243 33.69 -16.68 -8.99
N PHE A 244 33.09 -16.89 -7.82
CA PHE A 244 32.09 -15.99 -7.25
C PHE A 244 32.34 -15.73 -5.77
N ARG A 245 32.21 -14.46 -5.38
CA ARG A 245 32.02 -14.07 -3.99
C ARG A 245 30.54 -14.14 -3.66
N VAL A 246 30.20 -14.79 -2.55
CA VAL A 246 28.82 -15.09 -2.16
C VAL A 246 28.45 -14.26 -0.93
N LEU A 247 27.33 -13.55 -1.03
CA LEU A 247 26.65 -12.92 0.10
C LEU A 247 25.39 -13.74 0.38
N GLU A 248 25.21 -14.21 1.61
CA GLU A 248 23.94 -14.84 2.02
C GLU A 248 22.89 -13.78 2.35
N ILE A 249 21.60 -14.09 2.19
CA ILE A 249 20.51 -13.17 2.49
C ILE A 249 19.79 -13.63 3.76
N GLU A 250 19.61 -12.70 4.70
CA GLU A 250 18.89 -12.91 5.95
C GLU A 250 17.67 -11.97 6.00
N TYR A 251 16.58 -12.42 6.62
CA TYR A 251 15.31 -11.69 6.66
C TYR A 251 14.83 -11.50 8.10
N ALA A 252 14.36 -10.29 8.43
CA ALA A 252 13.86 -9.96 9.76
C ALA A 252 12.61 -9.07 9.69
N GLY A 253 11.55 -9.46 10.41
CA GLY A 253 10.33 -8.65 10.59
C GLY A 253 9.34 -8.66 9.43
N PHE A 254 9.42 -9.63 8.51
CA PHE A 254 8.49 -9.71 7.39
C PHE A 254 7.40 -10.75 7.63
N ALA A 255 6.17 -10.42 7.21
CA ALA A 255 5.09 -11.39 7.05
C ALA A 255 5.34 -12.37 5.88
N TRP A 256 6.27 -12.02 4.98
CA TRP A 256 6.60 -12.71 3.74
C TRP A 256 7.70 -13.76 3.92
N ARG A 257 7.68 -14.78 3.07
CA ARG A 257 8.79 -15.74 2.89
C ARG A 257 9.84 -15.19 1.93
N ALA A 258 11.06 -15.73 2.00
CA ALA A 258 12.16 -15.31 1.13
C ALA A 258 11.83 -15.47 -0.37
N ASP A 259 11.09 -16.53 -0.75
CA ASP A 259 10.65 -16.78 -2.13
C ASP A 259 9.51 -15.86 -2.62
N GLU A 260 9.10 -14.89 -1.80
CA GLU A 260 8.09 -13.87 -2.13
C GLU A 260 8.69 -12.48 -2.40
N PHE A 261 10.02 -12.36 -2.41
CA PHE A 261 10.76 -11.15 -2.78
C PHE A 261 11.05 -11.15 -4.30
N ASP A 262 10.04 -10.90 -5.12
CA ASP A 262 10.12 -11.11 -6.58
C ASP A 262 10.90 -10.02 -7.32
N GLU A 263 10.64 -8.74 -7.01
CA GLU A 263 11.35 -7.61 -7.63
C GLU A 263 11.98 -6.71 -6.57
N TRP A 264 13.23 -6.30 -6.82
CA TRP A 264 14.04 -5.52 -5.89
C TRP A 264 14.26 -4.11 -6.44
N ASN A 265 13.60 -3.11 -5.86
CA ASN A 265 13.73 -1.73 -6.31
C ASN A 265 14.47 -0.92 -5.26
N VAL A 266 15.68 -0.49 -5.60
CA VAL A 266 16.46 0.41 -4.75
C VAL A 266 15.80 1.77 -4.73
N VAL A 267 15.59 2.31 -3.53
CA VAL A 267 14.94 3.60 -3.37
C VAL A 267 15.87 4.71 -3.82
N GLY A 268 15.42 5.48 -4.81
CA GLY A 268 16.07 6.71 -5.26
C GLY A 268 15.32 7.96 -4.80
N ASP A 269 15.52 9.06 -5.52
CA ASP A 269 14.77 10.30 -5.32
C ASP A 269 13.37 10.19 -5.94
N TYR A 270 12.45 9.55 -5.21
CA TYR A 270 11.04 9.59 -5.55
C TYR A 270 10.46 10.98 -5.28
N HIS A 271 9.94 11.60 -6.33
CA HIS A 271 9.14 12.82 -6.24
C HIS A 271 7.75 12.57 -6.79
N SER A 272 6.74 12.69 -5.92
CA SER A 272 5.33 12.61 -6.32
C SER A 272 4.64 13.92 -5.99
N LYS A 273 4.02 14.56 -6.98
CA LYS A 273 3.15 15.73 -6.76
C LYS A 273 1.85 15.39 -6.00
N TYR A 274 1.60 14.11 -5.71
CA TYR A 274 0.38 13.63 -5.07
C TYR A 274 0.55 13.29 -3.59
N LEU A 275 1.80 13.21 -3.10
CA LEU A 275 2.12 12.99 -1.70
C LEU A 275 2.53 14.33 -1.10
N LEU A 276 1.94 14.68 0.06
CA LEU A 276 2.16 15.98 0.69
C LEU A 276 3.52 16.06 1.36
N HIS A 277 3.90 14.99 2.07
CA HIS A 277 5.11 14.90 2.85
C HIS A 277 5.92 13.67 2.46
N HIS A 278 7.23 13.79 2.62
CA HIS A 278 8.18 12.71 2.41
C HIS A 278 8.70 12.26 3.77
N TYR A 279 8.39 11.02 4.13
CA TYR A 279 8.73 10.41 5.40
C TYR A 279 9.89 9.46 5.21
N LYS A 280 11.07 9.93 5.60
CA LYS A 280 12.32 9.17 5.56
C LYS A 280 13.02 9.27 6.90
N ARG A 281 13.66 8.18 7.30
CA ARG A 281 14.55 8.12 8.46
C ARG A 281 15.97 7.87 7.97
N PRO A 282 16.90 8.82 8.16
CA PRO A 282 18.31 8.55 7.90
C PRO A 282 18.82 7.53 8.93
N GLY A 283 19.64 6.59 8.48
CA GLY A 283 20.13 5.51 9.31
C GLY A 283 21.04 4.58 8.53
N LEU A 284 21.48 3.50 9.16
CA LEU A 284 22.28 2.46 8.52
C LEU A 284 21.42 1.67 7.54
N GLY A 285 21.94 1.42 6.34
CA GLY A 285 21.34 0.56 5.33
C GLY A 285 20.65 1.32 4.20
N VAL A 286 20.30 0.57 3.15
CA VAL A 286 19.70 1.09 1.92
C VAL A 286 18.21 0.71 1.90
N PRO A 287 17.30 1.69 1.93
CA PRO A 287 15.88 1.44 1.74
C PRO A 287 15.58 0.87 0.34
N LEU A 288 14.65 -0.08 0.28
CA LEU A 288 14.18 -0.80 -0.89
C LEU A 288 12.65 -0.80 -0.91
N VAL A 289 12.08 -0.82 -2.11
CA VAL A 289 10.70 -1.27 -2.35
C VAL A 289 10.78 -2.64 -3.00
N ILE A 290 10.33 -3.67 -2.27
CA ILE A 290 10.22 -5.02 -2.81
C ILE A 290 8.83 -5.20 -3.39
N VAL A 291 8.71 -5.84 -4.54
CA VAL A 291 7.41 -6.21 -5.12
C VAL A 291 7.25 -7.72 -5.06
N ARG A 292 6.12 -8.15 -4.53
CA ARG A 292 5.66 -9.55 -4.56
C ARG A 292 4.58 -9.72 -5.62
N HIS A 293 4.67 -10.75 -6.44
CA HIS A 293 3.62 -11.12 -7.39
C HIS A 293 2.59 -12.06 -6.75
N ARG A 294 1.33 -11.90 -7.14
CA ARG A 294 0.22 -12.73 -6.68
C ARG A 294 0.48 -14.22 -6.92
N ARG A 295 0.28 -15.02 -5.87
CA ARG A 295 0.29 -16.48 -5.85
C ARG A 295 -1.14 -17.03 -5.95
N PRO A 296 -1.35 -18.30 -6.36
CA PRO A 296 -2.70 -18.86 -6.56
C PRO A 296 -3.63 -18.82 -5.35
N ASP A 297 -3.06 -18.90 -4.14
CA ASP A 297 -3.81 -18.91 -2.87
C ASP A 297 -4.13 -17.49 -2.35
N ASP A 298 -3.62 -16.45 -3.01
CA ASP A 298 -3.83 -15.06 -2.60
C ASP A 298 -5.22 -14.58 -3.02
N GLN A 299 -6.15 -14.58 -2.08
CA GLN A 299 -7.52 -14.11 -2.34
C GLN A 299 -7.67 -12.58 -2.27
N PHE A 300 -6.97 -11.93 -1.34
CA PHE A 300 -7.15 -10.50 -1.01
C PHE A 300 -5.91 -9.64 -1.30
N LEU A 301 -4.87 -10.19 -1.92
CA LEU A 301 -3.68 -9.42 -2.30
C LEU A 301 -3.77 -8.99 -3.76
N PRO A 302 -3.34 -7.77 -4.09
CA PRO A 302 -3.29 -7.30 -5.47
C PRO A 302 -2.27 -8.09 -6.31
N ALA A 303 -2.36 -7.96 -7.64
CA ALA A 303 -1.47 -8.64 -8.58
C ALA A 303 0.02 -8.41 -8.25
N ASN A 304 0.38 -7.17 -7.91
CA ASN A 304 1.70 -6.80 -7.44
C ASN A 304 1.53 -6.17 -6.04
N THR A 305 2.22 -6.67 -5.02
CA THR A 305 2.14 -6.15 -3.67
C THR A 305 3.50 -5.56 -3.30
N PRO A 306 3.68 -4.24 -3.41
CA PRO A 306 4.91 -3.61 -2.96
C PRO A 306 4.93 -3.48 -1.43
N PHE A 307 6.10 -3.63 -0.82
CA PHE A 307 6.34 -3.42 0.61
C PHE A 307 7.74 -2.87 0.86
N ASN A 308 7.95 -2.25 2.03
CA ASN A 308 9.23 -1.63 2.39
C ASN A 308 10.22 -2.67 2.92
N ALA A 309 11.51 -2.51 2.58
CA ALA A 309 12.60 -3.25 3.21
C ALA A 309 13.82 -2.33 3.34
N THR A 310 14.71 -2.62 4.29
CA THR A 310 16.02 -1.95 4.41
C THR A 310 17.12 -2.98 4.40
N ALA A 311 18.08 -2.81 3.49
CA ALA A 311 19.21 -3.72 3.32
C ALA A 311 20.46 -3.22 4.05
N VAL A 312 21.06 -4.09 4.86
CA VAL A 312 22.33 -3.86 5.55
C VAL A 312 23.29 -5.01 5.20
N LEU A 313 24.42 -4.70 4.57
CA LEU A 313 25.46 -5.69 4.30
C LEU A 313 26.44 -5.73 5.48
N ARG A 314 26.62 -6.93 6.05
CA ARG A 314 27.59 -7.25 7.10
C ARG A 314 28.67 -8.19 6.54
N PRO A 315 29.91 -7.71 6.41
CA PRO A 315 31.04 -8.57 6.07
C PRO A 315 31.29 -9.64 7.13
N LEU A 316 31.84 -10.78 6.72
CA LEU A 316 32.37 -11.77 7.67
C LEU A 316 33.61 -11.21 8.39
N ASP A 317 33.72 -11.46 9.69
CA ASP A 317 34.93 -11.15 10.45
C ASP A 317 36.11 -11.98 9.95
N ASP A 318 37.32 -11.41 9.96
CA ASP A 318 38.55 -12.07 9.49
C ASP A 318 38.83 -13.40 10.20
N GLU A 319 38.35 -13.58 11.43
CA GLU A 319 38.49 -14.84 12.19
C GLU A 319 37.68 -16.01 11.58
N CYS A 320 36.59 -15.73 10.86
CA CYS A 320 35.80 -16.74 10.14
C CYS A 320 36.35 -17.09 8.74
N GLN A 321 37.35 -16.35 8.24
CA GLN A 321 37.95 -16.64 6.94
C GLN A 321 38.98 -17.79 6.98
N VAL A 322 39.36 -18.26 8.18
CA VAL A 322 40.48 -19.19 8.38
C VAL A 322 40.05 -20.67 8.41
N GLU A 323 38.77 -21.00 8.56
CA GLU A 323 38.28 -22.39 8.50
C GLU A 323 37.65 -22.75 7.14
N MET A 324 38.47 -22.75 6.10
CA MET A 324 38.21 -23.57 4.91
C MET A 324 39.56 -24.00 4.33
N ASP A 325 40.15 -25.05 4.91
CA ASP A 325 41.21 -25.84 4.28
C ASP A 325 40.67 -26.38 2.94
N ALA A 326 40.86 -25.62 1.87
CA ALA A 326 40.55 -26.07 0.53
C ALA A 326 41.64 -27.06 0.07
N PRO A 327 41.27 -28.24 -0.46
CA PRO A 327 42.22 -29.08 -1.19
C PRO A 327 42.73 -28.31 -2.43
N THR A 328 43.96 -28.62 -2.82
CA THR A 328 44.65 -28.09 -4.01
C THR A 328 43.72 -27.94 -5.23
N PRO A 329 43.78 -26.82 -5.97
CA PRO A 329 42.89 -26.57 -7.10
C PRO A 329 43.31 -27.43 -8.29
N ASP A 330 42.52 -28.46 -8.58
CA ASP A 330 42.46 -29.05 -9.92
C ASP A 330 41.64 -28.11 -10.82
N CYS A 331 42.23 -27.77 -11.97
CA CYS A 331 41.61 -26.95 -13.01
C CYS A 331 40.23 -27.52 -13.38
N GLU A 332 39.22 -26.64 -13.43
CA GLU A 332 37.79 -26.85 -13.81
C GLU A 332 36.73 -26.72 -12.69
N THR A 333 37.09 -26.38 -11.45
CA THR A 333 36.10 -26.06 -10.41
C THR A 333 35.99 -24.56 -10.14
N HIS A 334 34.81 -23.97 -10.38
CA HIS A 334 34.51 -22.59 -9.98
C HIS A 334 34.51 -22.51 -8.45
N VAL A 335 35.34 -21.62 -7.86
CA VAL A 335 35.39 -21.44 -6.40
C VAL A 335 34.31 -20.43 -5.98
N GLU A 336 33.39 -20.86 -5.11
CA GLU A 336 32.46 -19.96 -4.43
C GLU A 336 33.02 -19.63 -3.03
N ARG A 337 33.26 -18.35 -2.75
CA ARG A 337 33.77 -17.87 -1.45
C ARG A 337 32.71 -17.05 -0.72
N LEU A 338 32.32 -17.47 0.48
CA LEU A 338 31.43 -16.68 1.34
C LEU A 338 32.18 -15.45 1.88
N VAL A 339 31.58 -14.26 1.78
CA VAL A 339 32.23 -12.99 2.17
C VAL A 339 31.41 -12.15 3.16
N GLY A 340 30.15 -12.48 3.39
CA GLY A 340 29.28 -11.74 4.30
C GLY A 340 27.80 -12.13 4.16
N SER A 341 26.94 -11.42 4.87
CA SER A 341 25.49 -11.49 4.73
C SER A 341 24.86 -10.14 4.41
N LEU A 342 23.83 -10.17 3.56
CA LEU A 342 22.92 -9.07 3.27
C LEU A 342 21.66 -9.28 4.12
N GLN A 343 21.53 -8.50 5.17
CA GLN A 343 20.38 -8.54 6.07
C GLN A 343 19.30 -7.60 5.58
N LEU A 344 18.09 -8.12 5.36
CA LEU A 344 16.89 -7.35 5.08
C LEU A 344 16.05 -7.21 6.34
N PHE A 345 15.73 -5.97 6.68
CA PHE A 345 14.86 -5.62 7.80
C PHE A 345 13.57 -4.99 7.30
N ASN A 346 12.45 -5.32 7.93
CA ASN A 346 11.23 -4.54 7.77
C ASN A 346 11.33 -3.25 8.62
N PRO A 347 11.36 -2.06 8.00
CA PRO A 347 11.49 -0.81 8.74
C PRO A 347 10.25 -0.45 9.59
N ASP A 348 9.13 -1.15 9.41
CA ASP A 348 7.93 -0.99 10.24
C ASP A 348 8.03 -1.75 11.57
N GLU A 349 8.86 -2.81 11.62
CA GLU A 349 9.10 -3.60 12.83
C GLU A 349 10.41 -3.21 13.54
N TYR A 350 11.41 -2.74 12.80
CA TYR A 350 12.73 -2.40 13.31
C TYR A 350 13.03 -0.90 13.19
N ASP A 351 13.25 -0.26 14.34
CA ASP A 351 13.65 1.15 14.43
C ASP A 351 15.18 1.32 14.42
N ASP A 352 15.90 0.33 14.96
CA ASP A 352 17.34 0.29 15.11
C ASP A 352 17.91 -1.11 14.85
N VAL A 353 19.20 -1.17 14.57
CA VAL A 353 20.00 -2.38 14.38
C VAL A 353 21.34 -2.26 15.08
N GLU A 354 21.84 -3.40 15.54
CA GLU A 354 23.15 -3.45 16.19
C GLU A 354 24.28 -3.11 15.21
N PHE A 355 25.13 -2.16 15.60
CA PHE A 355 26.36 -1.80 14.90
C PHE A 355 27.36 -1.29 15.93
N ARG A 356 28.57 -1.86 15.95
CA ARG A 356 29.63 -1.54 16.93
C ARG A 356 29.20 -1.70 18.40
N GLU A 357 28.49 -2.79 18.71
CA GLU A 357 27.92 -3.05 20.04
C GLU A 357 26.96 -1.94 20.54
N CYS A 358 26.49 -1.08 19.62
CA CYS A 358 25.55 0.01 19.87
C CYS A 358 24.30 -0.17 19.01
N GLN A 359 23.15 0.32 19.48
CA GLN A 359 21.97 0.41 18.63
C GLN A 359 22.09 1.63 17.72
N THR A 360 22.09 1.38 16.41
CA THR A 360 22.15 2.40 15.37
C THR A 360 20.82 2.46 14.64
N VAL A 361 20.30 3.67 14.41
CA VAL A 361 19.03 3.87 13.71
C VAL A 361 19.06 3.20 12.34
N LEU A 362 18.03 2.42 12.02
CA LEU A 362 17.86 1.77 10.72
C LEU A 362 17.30 2.79 9.70
N ALA A 363 17.85 2.83 8.49
CA ALA A 363 17.32 3.67 7.42
C ALA A 363 15.91 3.24 7.03
N ALA A 364 15.03 4.18 6.69
CA ALA A 364 13.69 3.87 6.19
C ALA A 364 13.19 4.95 5.22
N ASP A 365 12.32 4.57 4.27
CA ASP A 365 11.61 5.49 3.38
C ASP A 365 10.18 4.99 3.14
N TRP A 366 9.26 5.31 4.06
CA TRP A 366 7.86 4.90 3.96
C TRP A 366 7.13 5.51 2.77
N THR A 367 7.56 6.71 2.36
CA THR A 367 6.99 7.39 1.20
C THR A 367 7.34 6.70 -0.11
N ALA A 368 8.47 6.00 -0.19
CA ALA A 368 8.87 5.25 -1.38
C ALA A 368 7.82 4.21 -1.80
N LEU A 369 7.20 3.48 -0.85
CA LEU A 369 6.12 2.53 -1.13
C LEU A 369 4.96 3.19 -1.88
N PHE A 370 4.43 4.29 -1.36
CA PHE A 370 3.29 4.97 -1.97
C PHE A 370 3.67 5.70 -3.27
N ALA A 371 4.90 6.21 -3.37
CA ALA A 371 5.42 6.77 -4.60
C ALA A 371 5.57 5.69 -5.69
N TYR A 372 6.01 4.49 -5.33
CA TYR A 372 6.08 3.34 -6.22
C TYR A 372 4.68 2.95 -6.71
N LEU A 373 3.70 2.79 -5.81
CA LEU A 373 2.30 2.49 -6.15
C LEU A 373 1.69 3.52 -7.13
N LEU A 374 1.99 4.81 -6.92
CA LEU A 374 1.48 5.89 -7.77
C LEU A 374 2.17 5.97 -9.15
N SER A 375 3.42 5.50 -9.24
CA SER A 375 4.19 5.46 -10.49
C SER A 375 3.99 4.17 -11.28
N HIS A 376 3.55 3.10 -10.62
CA HIS A 376 3.27 1.78 -11.21
C HIS A 376 1.81 1.38 -10.95
N PRO A 377 0.84 2.13 -11.50
CA PRO A 377 -0.57 1.92 -11.20
C PRO A 377 -1.01 0.54 -11.71
N GLN A 378 -1.64 -0.25 -10.84
CA GLN A 378 -2.09 -1.59 -11.18
C GLN A 378 -3.47 -1.57 -11.84
N PRO A 379 -3.76 -2.46 -12.82
CA PRO A 379 -5.07 -2.50 -13.49
C PRO A 379 -6.25 -2.59 -12.50
N GLU A 380 -6.09 -3.36 -11.42
CA GLU A 380 -7.11 -3.59 -10.38
C GLU A 380 -7.32 -2.37 -9.46
N MET A 381 -6.35 -1.47 -9.37
CA MET A 381 -6.43 -0.26 -8.53
C MET A 381 -6.57 1.02 -9.36
N GLN A 382 -6.70 0.91 -10.68
CA GLN A 382 -6.88 2.03 -11.58
C GLN A 382 -8.37 2.35 -11.75
N ARG A 383 -8.63 3.62 -12.09
CA ARG A 383 -9.95 3.98 -12.63
C ARG A 383 -10.17 3.17 -13.90
N SER A 384 -11.31 2.53 -14.03
CA SER A 384 -11.75 1.87 -15.26
C SER A 384 -11.72 2.86 -16.43
N SER A 385 -10.60 2.90 -17.16
CA SER A 385 -10.47 3.63 -18.41
C SER A 385 -10.69 2.64 -19.53
N HIS A 386 -11.92 2.55 -20.02
CA HIS A 386 -12.26 1.74 -21.19
C HIS A 386 -11.75 2.40 -22.48
N HIS A 387 -10.43 2.53 -22.62
CA HIS A 387 -9.79 2.67 -23.92
C HIS A 387 -9.43 1.28 -24.46
N GLY A 388 -10.47 0.49 -24.77
CA GLY A 388 -10.37 -0.73 -25.59
C GLY A 388 -10.20 -2.06 -24.84
N ARG A 389 -11.19 -2.95 -25.04
CA ARG A 389 -11.10 -4.43 -25.02
C ARG A 389 -10.83 -5.19 -23.72
N SER A 390 -10.95 -4.58 -22.54
CA SER A 390 -10.87 -5.34 -21.28
C SER A 390 -12.10 -5.08 -20.40
N ASP A 391 -12.68 -6.15 -19.86
CA ASP A 391 -13.74 -6.08 -18.84
C ASP A 391 -13.27 -5.21 -17.66
N PRO A 392 -14.17 -4.43 -17.03
CA PRO A 392 -13.80 -3.67 -15.84
C PRO A 392 -13.33 -4.64 -14.74
N PRO A 393 -12.31 -4.27 -13.94
CA PRO A 393 -11.84 -5.13 -12.86
C PRO A 393 -13.01 -5.41 -11.90
N PRO A 394 -13.20 -6.68 -11.47
CA PRO A 394 -14.28 -7.03 -10.57
C PRO A 394 -14.14 -6.30 -9.24
N ALA A 395 -15.26 -6.09 -8.54
CA ALA A 395 -15.24 -5.52 -7.21
C ALA A 395 -14.42 -6.41 -6.26
N GLY A 396 -13.46 -5.80 -5.56
CA GLY A 396 -12.46 -6.51 -4.77
C GLY A 396 -11.99 -5.69 -3.58
N LEU A 397 -12.00 -6.34 -2.42
CA LEU A 397 -11.27 -5.91 -1.23
C LEU A 397 -9.82 -6.34 -1.38
N PHE A 398 -8.91 -5.38 -1.20
CA PHE A 398 -7.48 -5.60 -1.30
C PHE A 398 -6.79 -5.17 -0.02
N MET A 399 -5.91 -6.02 0.51
CA MET A 399 -5.04 -5.70 1.63
C MET A 399 -3.70 -5.20 1.09
N LEU A 400 -3.14 -4.16 1.70
CA LEU A 400 -1.81 -3.66 1.33
C LEU A 400 -0.72 -4.66 1.74
N GLU A 401 -0.93 -5.33 2.87
CA GLU A 401 -0.12 -6.43 3.39
C GLU A 401 -1.08 -7.50 3.96
N PRO A 402 -0.63 -8.76 4.14
CA PRO A 402 -1.45 -9.78 4.76
C PRO A 402 -1.77 -9.39 6.18
N HIS A 403 -2.95 -9.81 6.65
CA HIS A 403 -3.39 -9.51 8.00
C HIS A 403 -2.37 -9.99 9.04
N GLN A 404 -1.99 -9.08 9.94
CA GLN A 404 -1.13 -9.41 11.08
C GLN A 404 -1.96 -9.39 12.38
N PRO A 405 -1.88 -10.43 13.22
CA PRO A 405 -2.67 -10.51 14.43
C PRO A 405 -2.51 -9.25 15.31
N GLY A 406 -3.64 -8.73 15.81
CA GLY A 406 -3.67 -7.55 16.67
C GLY A 406 -3.66 -6.21 15.92
N ARG A 407 -3.55 -6.21 14.57
CA ARG A 407 -3.68 -5.00 13.76
C ARG A 407 -5.12 -4.79 13.30
N ILE A 408 -5.64 -3.58 13.54
CA ILE A 408 -7.01 -3.19 13.22
C ILE A 408 -7.09 -2.78 11.75
N PRO A 409 -8.00 -3.34 10.94
CA PRO A 409 -8.19 -2.90 9.57
C PRO A 409 -8.80 -1.48 9.47
N VAL A 410 -8.14 -0.61 8.70
CA VAL A 410 -8.74 0.62 8.17
C VAL A 410 -9.16 0.35 6.73
N VAL A 411 -10.47 0.30 6.50
CA VAL A 411 -11.06 -0.01 5.19
C VAL A 411 -11.36 1.29 4.45
N PHE A 412 -10.58 1.59 3.41
CA PHE A 412 -10.79 2.75 2.54
C PHE A 412 -11.76 2.44 1.40
N VAL A 413 -12.80 3.27 1.27
CA VAL A 413 -13.84 3.14 0.24
C VAL A 413 -13.91 4.41 -0.61
N HIS A 414 -13.46 4.32 -1.86
CA HIS A 414 -13.42 5.48 -2.77
C HIS A 414 -14.82 5.89 -3.28
N GLY A 415 -14.93 7.09 -3.84
CA GLY A 415 -16.17 7.61 -4.44
C GLY A 415 -16.34 7.31 -5.95
N LEU A 416 -17.37 7.92 -6.53
CA LEU A 416 -17.73 7.83 -7.96
C LEU A 416 -16.58 8.28 -8.87
N LEU A 417 -16.32 7.53 -9.96
CA LEU A 417 -15.25 7.80 -10.94
C LEU A 417 -13.86 7.96 -10.28
N SER A 418 -13.64 7.28 -9.16
CA SER A 418 -12.38 7.25 -8.40
C SER A 418 -11.82 5.83 -8.32
N ALA A 419 -10.71 5.66 -7.60
CA ALA A 419 -10.06 4.36 -7.38
C ALA A 419 -9.22 4.37 -6.09
N PRO A 420 -8.78 3.21 -5.57
CA PRO A 420 -8.01 3.06 -4.34
C PRO A 420 -6.80 3.98 -4.23
N TYR A 421 -6.05 4.24 -5.32
CA TYR A 421 -4.87 5.10 -5.29
C TYR A 421 -5.14 6.53 -4.77
N THR A 422 -6.40 6.97 -4.78
CA THR A 422 -6.76 8.29 -4.25
C THR A 422 -6.51 8.44 -2.74
N TRP A 423 -6.39 7.32 -2.03
CA TRP A 423 -6.03 7.26 -0.61
C TRP A 423 -4.52 7.29 -0.34
N ALA A 424 -3.66 7.23 -1.36
CA ALA A 424 -2.21 7.16 -1.18
C ALA A 424 -1.65 8.28 -0.29
N ALA A 425 -2.20 9.50 -0.38
CA ALA A 425 -1.77 10.60 0.48
C ALA A 425 -2.13 10.35 1.95
N MET A 426 -3.33 9.84 2.24
CA MET A 426 -3.76 9.51 3.61
C MET A 426 -3.03 8.27 4.14
N ALA A 427 -2.82 7.26 3.31
CA ALA A 427 -2.08 6.05 3.65
C ALA A 427 -0.62 6.35 3.98
N ASN A 428 0.04 7.22 3.20
CA ASN A 428 1.40 7.70 3.47
C ASN A 428 1.52 8.41 4.82
N GLU A 429 0.50 9.18 5.20
CA GLU A 429 0.47 9.85 6.50
C GLU A 429 0.26 8.82 7.61
N LEU A 430 -0.72 7.90 7.48
CA LEU A 430 -0.97 6.85 8.46
C LEU A 430 0.29 5.99 8.74
N TYR A 431 0.99 5.54 7.70
CA TYR A 431 2.22 4.76 7.82
C TYR A 431 3.35 5.53 8.51
N ALA A 432 3.38 6.85 8.37
CA ALA A 432 4.43 7.68 8.94
C ALA A 432 4.25 8.00 10.42
N TYR A 433 3.10 7.67 11.05
CA TYR A 433 2.90 7.83 12.50
C TYR A 433 3.18 6.50 13.22
N PRO A 434 4.30 6.37 13.96
CA PRO A 434 4.73 5.11 14.59
C PRO A 434 3.67 4.40 15.42
N GLU A 435 2.95 5.18 16.23
CA GLU A 435 1.93 4.67 17.15
C GLU A 435 0.70 4.12 16.44
N LEU A 436 0.41 4.60 15.23
CA LEU A 436 -0.74 4.17 14.44
C LEU A 436 -0.40 3.03 13.48
N HIS A 437 0.72 3.09 12.76
CA HIS A 437 1.05 2.03 11.80
C HIS A 437 1.30 0.66 12.48
N LYS A 438 1.76 0.65 13.73
CA LYS A 438 1.91 -0.58 14.52
C LYS A 438 0.57 -1.19 14.96
N ARG A 439 -0.52 -0.41 14.89
CA ARG A 439 -1.86 -0.82 15.34
C ARG A 439 -2.87 -0.98 14.22
N TYR A 440 -2.64 -0.36 13.08
CA TYR A 440 -3.55 -0.35 11.96
C TYR A 440 -2.92 -0.97 10.72
N GLU A 441 -3.75 -1.65 9.94
CA GLU A 441 -3.40 -2.12 8.60
C GLU A 441 -4.37 -1.53 7.57
N ILE A 442 -3.92 -1.41 6.33
CA ILE A 442 -4.69 -0.74 5.27
C ILE A 442 -5.35 -1.76 4.37
N TRP A 443 -6.68 -1.70 4.32
CA TRP A 443 -7.49 -2.39 3.33
C TRP A 443 -8.15 -1.36 2.41
N ALA A 444 -8.29 -1.67 1.13
CA ALA A 444 -8.90 -0.79 0.15
C ALA A 444 -9.90 -1.55 -0.71
N PHE A 445 -11.07 -0.95 -0.93
CA PHE A 445 -12.12 -1.54 -1.75
C PHE A 445 -12.19 -0.89 -3.13
N GLN A 446 -11.98 -1.68 -4.18
CA GLN A 446 -12.24 -1.32 -5.57
C GLN A 446 -13.62 -1.84 -5.97
N TYR A 447 -14.41 -1.03 -6.66
CA TYR A 447 -15.70 -1.47 -7.19
C TYR A 447 -16.11 -0.66 -8.43
N PRO A 448 -16.98 -1.22 -9.31
CA PRO A 448 -17.48 -0.50 -10.47
C PRO A 448 -18.44 0.61 -10.02
N THR A 449 -18.09 1.86 -10.32
CA THR A 449 -18.86 3.02 -9.83
C THR A 449 -20.09 3.35 -10.67
N ASP A 450 -20.32 2.64 -11.77
CA ASP A 450 -21.47 2.77 -12.68
C ASP A 450 -22.65 1.89 -12.26
N GLU A 451 -22.41 0.79 -11.56
CA GLU A 451 -23.46 -0.08 -11.00
C GLU A 451 -24.09 0.50 -9.73
N PRO A 452 -25.30 0.09 -9.31
CA PRO A 452 -25.85 0.44 -8.01
C PRO A 452 -24.88 0.19 -6.86
N PHE A 453 -24.52 1.23 -6.10
CA PHE A 453 -23.61 1.07 -4.96
C PHE A 453 -24.19 0.16 -3.84
N LEU A 454 -25.50 -0.12 -3.82
CA LEU A 454 -26.11 -1.15 -2.97
C LEU A 454 -25.52 -2.55 -3.23
N GLU A 455 -25.26 -2.87 -4.49
CA GLU A 455 -24.64 -4.15 -4.89
C GLU A 455 -23.17 -4.18 -4.51
N SER A 456 -22.47 -3.05 -4.68
CA SER A 456 -21.08 -2.90 -4.24
C SER A 456 -20.95 -3.07 -2.72
N ALA A 457 -21.87 -2.50 -1.94
CA ALA A 457 -21.94 -2.70 -0.49
C ALA A 457 -22.22 -4.16 -0.12
N ALA A 458 -23.08 -4.85 -0.87
CA ALA A 458 -23.34 -6.28 -0.67
C ALA A 458 -22.11 -7.15 -0.95
N VAL A 459 -21.33 -6.82 -1.99
CA VAL A 459 -20.04 -7.47 -2.26
C VAL A 459 -19.07 -7.21 -1.12
N LEU A 460 -18.93 -5.97 -0.67
CA LEU A 460 -18.00 -5.62 0.41
C LEU A 460 -18.33 -6.34 1.71
N ARG A 461 -19.61 -6.39 2.13
CA ARG A 461 -20.03 -7.16 3.32
C ARG A 461 -19.53 -8.61 3.26
N ARG A 462 -19.80 -9.30 2.15
CA ARG A 462 -19.36 -10.69 1.97
C ARG A 462 -17.84 -10.83 1.94
N GLN A 463 -17.14 -9.90 1.30
CA GLN A 463 -15.68 -9.94 1.23
C GLN A 463 -15.04 -9.66 2.59
N LEU A 464 -15.63 -8.80 3.43
CA LEU A 464 -15.20 -8.62 4.82
C LEU A 464 -15.42 -9.90 5.64
N ASP A 465 -16.58 -10.54 5.53
CA ASP A 465 -16.84 -11.83 6.20
C ASP A 465 -15.81 -12.90 5.79
N CYS A 466 -15.54 -13.02 4.48
CA CYS A 466 -14.52 -13.94 3.98
C CYS A 466 -13.11 -13.56 4.43
N ALA A 467 -12.74 -12.28 4.39
CA ALA A 467 -11.42 -11.81 4.81
C ALA A 467 -11.16 -12.12 6.28
N VAL A 468 -12.11 -11.82 7.17
CA VAL A 468 -12.01 -12.16 8.59
C VAL A 468 -11.88 -13.67 8.79
N GLN A 469 -12.72 -14.48 8.14
CA GLN A 469 -12.66 -15.94 8.27
C GLN A 469 -11.35 -16.55 7.75
N CYS A 470 -10.76 -15.96 6.71
CA CYS A 470 -9.48 -16.37 6.14
C CYS A 470 -8.29 -15.94 7.03
N SER A 471 -8.38 -14.76 7.64
CA SER A 471 -7.33 -14.20 8.49
C SER A 471 -7.31 -14.79 9.90
N ASP A 472 -8.48 -15.04 10.49
CA ASP A 472 -8.63 -15.58 11.84
C ASP A 472 -9.76 -16.62 11.92
N SER A 473 -9.48 -17.80 11.38
CA SER A 473 -10.44 -18.91 11.38
C SER A 473 -10.86 -19.38 12.78
N ALA A 474 -10.08 -19.04 13.82
CA ALA A 474 -10.33 -19.44 15.21
C ALA A 474 -11.14 -18.39 16.01
N GLY A 475 -11.31 -17.16 15.49
CA GLY A 475 -12.00 -16.08 16.19
C GLY A 475 -11.27 -15.63 17.46
N THR A 476 -9.93 -15.59 17.40
CA THR A 476 -9.06 -15.24 18.53
C THR A 476 -8.46 -13.85 18.46
N ASP A 477 -8.57 -13.17 17.31
CA ASP A 477 -8.04 -11.83 17.11
C ASP A 477 -9.15 -10.76 17.26
N PRO A 478 -9.21 -10.06 18.41
CA PRO A 478 -10.20 -9.00 18.61
C PRO A 478 -9.97 -7.78 17.71
N ALA A 479 -8.80 -7.61 17.08
CA ALA A 479 -8.54 -6.44 16.23
C ALA A 479 -9.43 -6.45 14.97
N LEU A 480 -9.73 -7.63 14.41
CA LEU A 480 -10.64 -7.79 13.28
C LEU A 480 -12.09 -7.42 13.62
N ASP A 481 -12.48 -7.44 14.89
CA ASP A 481 -13.81 -6.99 15.34
C ASP A 481 -13.90 -5.47 15.52
N ASN A 482 -12.82 -4.72 15.26
CA ASN A 482 -12.71 -3.29 15.57
C ASN A 482 -12.40 -2.42 14.34
N MET A 483 -12.80 -2.85 13.14
CA MET A 483 -12.51 -2.15 11.89
C MET A 483 -13.04 -0.71 11.87
N VAL A 484 -12.28 0.17 11.20
CA VAL A 484 -12.68 1.55 10.89
C VAL A 484 -12.89 1.67 9.39
N VAL A 485 -14.04 2.16 8.95
CA VAL A 485 -14.35 2.35 7.52
C VAL A 485 -14.31 3.84 7.18
N VAL A 486 -13.45 4.22 6.24
CA VAL A 486 -13.31 5.61 5.78
C VAL A 486 -13.81 5.72 4.35
N GLY A 487 -14.93 6.42 4.16
CA GLY A 487 -15.61 6.55 2.88
C GLY A 487 -15.57 7.97 2.33
N HIS A 488 -15.08 8.14 1.09
CA HIS A 488 -15.14 9.43 0.39
C HIS A 488 -16.32 9.48 -0.57
N SER A 489 -17.06 10.58 -0.55
CA SER A 489 -18.19 10.82 -1.47
C SER A 489 -19.18 9.65 -1.42
N MET A 490 -19.52 9.06 -2.56
CA MET A 490 -20.34 7.84 -2.65
C MET A 490 -19.83 6.67 -1.80
N GLY A 491 -18.51 6.56 -1.59
CA GLY A 491 -17.92 5.53 -0.73
C GLY A 491 -18.37 5.62 0.73
N GLY A 492 -18.75 6.81 1.20
CA GLY A 492 -19.36 6.96 2.53
C GLY A 492 -20.78 6.43 2.62
N LEU A 493 -21.54 6.41 1.51
CA LEU A 493 -22.84 5.73 1.48
C LEU A 493 -22.65 4.22 1.60
N ILE A 494 -21.65 3.66 0.90
CA ILE A 494 -21.27 2.25 1.05
C ILE A 494 -20.86 1.95 2.49
N ALA A 495 -20.05 2.82 3.12
CA ALA A 495 -19.66 2.67 4.52
C ALA A 495 -20.87 2.68 5.46
N LYS A 496 -21.85 3.59 5.28
CA LYS A 496 -23.10 3.58 6.05
C LYS A 496 -23.86 2.26 5.91
N LEU A 497 -23.90 1.69 4.70
CA LEU A 497 -24.54 0.39 4.43
C LEU A 497 -23.79 -0.81 5.04
N LEU A 498 -22.57 -0.63 5.55
CA LEU A 498 -21.90 -1.61 6.40
C LEU A 498 -22.28 -1.46 7.88
N ALA A 499 -22.61 -0.25 8.32
CA ALA A 499 -22.85 0.06 9.73
C ALA A 499 -24.33 0.07 10.13
N ALA A 500 -25.25 0.10 9.17
CA ALA A 500 -26.68 0.19 9.41
C ALA A 500 -27.43 -1.14 9.20
N ASN A 501 -28.57 -1.28 9.87
CA ASN A 501 -29.52 -2.37 9.64
C ASN A 501 -30.59 -1.92 8.65
N SER A 502 -30.74 -2.62 7.52
CA SER A 502 -31.68 -2.17 6.49
C SER A 502 -33.14 -2.49 6.82
N GLY A 503 -33.37 -3.62 7.50
CA GLY A 503 -34.70 -4.16 7.73
C GLY A 503 -35.52 -4.17 6.43
N ASN A 504 -36.66 -3.47 6.46
CA ASN A 504 -37.50 -3.26 5.27
C ASN A 504 -37.41 -1.83 4.71
N THR A 505 -36.59 -0.96 5.30
CA THR A 505 -36.65 0.49 5.07
C THR A 505 -36.30 0.86 3.62
N ILE A 506 -35.18 0.35 3.10
CA ILE A 506 -34.78 0.60 1.70
C ILE A 506 -35.78 -0.05 0.73
N TRP A 507 -36.21 -1.29 0.99
CA TRP A 507 -37.13 -2.00 0.09
C TRP A 507 -38.47 -1.29 -0.08
N ARG A 508 -39.03 -0.69 0.98
CA ARG A 508 -40.26 0.11 0.93
C ARG A 508 -40.15 1.35 0.03
N HIS A 509 -38.92 1.84 -0.19
CA HIS A 509 -38.62 2.94 -1.11
C HIS A 509 -38.38 2.46 -2.55
N ALA A 510 -38.18 1.16 -2.74
CA ALA A 510 -37.95 0.50 -4.02
C ALA A 510 -39.23 -0.11 -4.61
N ALA A 511 -40.08 -0.71 -3.78
CA ALA A 511 -41.26 -1.48 -4.20
C ALA A 511 -42.50 -1.17 -3.35
N PHE A 512 -43.67 -1.55 -3.88
CA PHE A 512 -44.98 -1.50 -3.23
C PHE A 512 -45.38 -2.84 -2.59
N VAL A 513 -44.70 -3.93 -2.93
CA VAL A 513 -44.98 -5.30 -2.48
C VAL A 513 -43.79 -5.89 -1.70
N PRO A 514 -43.98 -6.88 -0.82
CA PRO A 514 -42.90 -7.65 -0.22
C PRO A 514 -42.02 -8.35 -1.27
N ILE A 515 -40.75 -8.61 -0.95
CA ILE A 515 -39.81 -9.25 -1.89
C ILE A 515 -40.20 -10.71 -2.21
N GLU A 516 -40.94 -11.35 -1.31
CA GLU A 516 -41.48 -12.70 -1.48
C GLU A 516 -42.51 -12.78 -2.61
N GLU A 517 -43.26 -11.69 -2.84
CA GLU A 517 -44.27 -11.59 -3.90
C GLU A 517 -43.67 -11.25 -5.27
N VAL A 518 -42.42 -10.76 -5.31
CA VAL A 518 -41.75 -10.44 -6.57
C VAL A 518 -41.37 -11.72 -7.31
N ILE A 519 -41.94 -11.93 -8.49
CA ILE A 519 -41.63 -13.01 -9.43
C ILE A 519 -40.28 -12.73 -10.10
N ALA A 520 -39.22 -13.37 -9.62
CA ALA A 520 -37.88 -13.25 -10.19
C ALA A 520 -37.18 -14.62 -10.27
N PRO A 521 -36.26 -14.82 -11.25
CA PRO A 521 -35.32 -15.94 -11.21
C PRO A 521 -34.54 -16.00 -9.90
N LYS A 522 -34.12 -17.19 -9.46
CA LYS A 522 -33.41 -17.38 -8.18
C LYS A 522 -32.21 -16.44 -8.02
N LYS A 523 -31.40 -16.30 -9.09
CA LYS A 523 -30.23 -15.42 -9.13
C LYS A 523 -30.59 -13.95 -8.85
N GLU A 524 -31.60 -13.41 -9.53
CA GLU A 524 -32.02 -12.02 -9.34
C GLU A 524 -32.71 -11.79 -7.99
N ARG A 525 -33.48 -12.76 -7.50
CA ARG A 525 -34.04 -12.67 -6.14
C ARG A 525 -32.93 -12.61 -5.09
N LEU A 526 -31.89 -13.43 -5.20
CA LEU A 526 -30.73 -13.38 -4.32
C LEU A 526 -30.01 -12.03 -4.39
N ARG A 527 -29.80 -11.51 -5.60
CA ARG A 527 -29.17 -10.20 -5.82
C ARG A 527 -29.95 -9.07 -5.15
N LEU A 528 -31.29 -9.05 -5.31
CA LEU A 528 -32.17 -8.08 -4.64
C LEU A 528 -32.13 -8.25 -3.12
N GLN A 529 -32.21 -9.49 -2.62
CA GLN A 529 -32.13 -9.77 -1.19
C GLN A 529 -30.83 -9.24 -0.58
N GLN A 530 -29.68 -9.58 -1.16
CA GLN A 530 -28.37 -9.14 -0.67
C GLN A 530 -28.16 -7.62 -0.72
N SER A 531 -28.83 -6.94 -1.65
CA SER A 531 -28.72 -5.48 -1.84
C SER A 531 -29.62 -4.69 -0.90
N PHE A 532 -30.83 -5.18 -0.63
CA PHE A 532 -31.86 -4.44 0.12
C PHE A 532 -32.05 -4.92 1.57
N PHE A 533 -31.62 -6.16 1.89
CA PHE A 533 -31.85 -6.81 3.18
C PHE A 533 -30.52 -7.25 3.79
N PHE A 534 -30.05 -6.51 4.79
CA PHE A 534 -28.79 -6.75 5.48
C PHE A 534 -28.83 -6.19 6.90
N SER A 535 -27.92 -6.69 7.74
CA SER A 535 -27.62 -6.15 9.07
C SER A 535 -26.26 -5.46 9.05
N ALA A 536 -26.02 -4.63 10.07
CA ALA A 536 -24.71 -4.03 10.28
C ALA A 536 -23.64 -5.12 10.40
N SER A 537 -22.49 -4.91 9.77
CA SER A 537 -21.32 -5.78 9.88
C SER A 537 -20.84 -5.79 11.34
N PRO A 538 -20.62 -6.98 11.93
CA PRO A 538 -20.21 -7.08 13.33
C PRO A 538 -18.82 -6.48 13.57
N PHE A 539 -17.97 -6.46 12.53
CA PHE A 539 -16.57 -6.05 12.56
C PHE A 539 -16.35 -4.54 12.56
N VAL A 540 -17.34 -3.76 12.10
CA VAL A 540 -17.19 -2.30 11.96
C VAL A 540 -17.59 -1.62 13.26
N LYS A 541 -16.71 -0.76 13.79
CA LYS A 541 -16.96 0.02 15.03
C LYS A 541 -16.91 1.52 14.83
N GLU A 542 -16.25 2.01 13.78
CA GLU A 542 -16.29 3.42 13.44
C GLU A 542 -16.44 3.63 11.93
N VAL A 543 -17.20 4.66 11.55
CA VAL A 543 -17.35 5.09 10.16
C VAL A 543 -17.02 6.57 10.02
N VAL A 544 -16.15 6.90 9.07
CA VAL A 544 -15.77 8.27 8.74
C VAL A 544 -16.26 8.64 7.35
N TYR A 545 -17.21 9.58 7.29
CA TYR A 545 -17.78 10.14 6.07
C TYR A 545 -16.99 11.37 5.62
N ILE A 546 -16.42 11.34 4.41
CA ILE A 546 -15.69 12.48 3.84
C ILE A 546 -16.45 12.98 2.61
N ALA A 547 -17.10 14.15 2.71
CA ALA A 547 -17.95 14.72 1.65
C ALA A 547 -19.02 13.77 1.11
N THR A 548 -19.65 12.98 1.97
CA THR A 548 -20.65 11.98 1.57
C THR A 548 -21.99 12.64 1.27
N PRO A 549 -22.59 12.45 0.07
CA PRO A 549 -23.88 13.06 -0.27
C PRO A 549 -25.06 12.28 0.34
N HIS A 550 -25.26 12.36 1.65
CA HIS A 550 -26.33 11.64 2.35
C HIS A 550 -27.74 11.99 1.84
N GLN A 551 -27.95 13.21 1.36
CA GLN A 551 -29.21 13.66 0.73
C GLN A 551 -29.07 13.89 -0.79
N GLY A 552 -28.01 13.37 -1.40
CA GLY A 552 -27.77 13.44 -2.83
C GLY A 552 -27.13 14.74 -3.30
N SER A 553 -26.84 14.82 -4.59
CA SER A 553 -26.26 16.03 -5.20
C SER A 553 -26.83 16.28 -6.60
N SER A 554 -27.18 17.53 -6.88
CA SER A 554 -27.57 18.00 -8.21
C SER A 554 -26.43 17.84 -9.24
N TRP A 555 -25.18 17.76 -8.78
CA TRP A 555 -24.00 17.53 -9.62
C TRP A 555 -23.93 16.12 -10.21
N ALA A 556 -24.63 15.13 -9.63
CA ALA A 556 -24.70 13.77 -10.15
C ALA A 556 -25.10 13.74 -11.64
N ARG A 557 -26.08 14.59 -12.03
CA ARG A 557 -26.53 14.78 -13.42
C ARG A 557 -25.45 15.30 -14.37
N ARG A 558 -24.47 16.05 -13.86
CA ARG A 558 -23.36 16.60 -14.66
C ARG A 558 -22.21 15.60 -14.82
N CYS A 559 -21.97 14.76 -13.82
CA CYS A 559 -21.09 13.59 -13.95
C CYS A 559 -21.60 12.61 -15.01
N LEU A 560 -22.92 12.51 -15.20
CA LEU A 560 -23.54 11.69 -16.27
C LEU A 560 -22.95 12.01 -17.66
N GLY A 561 -22.64 13.27 -17.97
CA GLY A 561 -22.03 13.67 -19.25
C GLY A 561 -20.56 13.25 -19.43
N GLN A 562 -19.84 12.98 -18.34
CA GLN A 562 -18.50 12.39 -18.37
C GLN A 562 -18.56 10.85 -18.33
N ALA A 563 -19.57 10.28 -17.66
CA ALA A 563 -19.79 8.84 -17.59
C ALA A 563 -20.38 8.24 -18.88
N THR A 564 -21.05 9.04 -19.72
CA THR A 564 -21.59 8.59 -21.02
C THR A 564 -20.54 8.09 -22.01
N SER A 565 -19.24 8.32 -21.78
CA SER A 565 -18.17 7.73 -22.61
C SER A 565 -17.74 6.33 -22.16
N LEU A 566 -18.28 5.79 -21.05
CA LEU A 566 -17.74 4.60 -20.38
C LEU A 566 -18.56 3.32 -20.56
N VAL A 567 -19.67 3.33 -21.29
CA VAL A 567 -20.65 2.23 -21.16
C VAL A 567 -21.28 1.88 -22.51
N ILE A 568 -20.77 0.83 -23.18
CA ILE A 568 -21.41 0.29 -24.40
C ILE A 568 -21.59 -1.24 -24.35
N GLU A 569 -20.79 -2.01 -23.61
CA GLU A 569 -20.98 -3.47 -23.49
C GLU A 569 -21.51 -3.85 -22.09
N GLY A 570 -22.60 -4.62 -22.03
CA GLY A 570 -23.22 -5.12 -20.79
C GLY A 570 -24.51 -4.40 -20.36
N VAL A 571 -24.72 -3.14 -20.76
CA VAL A 571 -25.97 -2.41 -20.45
C VAL A 571 -27.18 -3.01 -21.16
N GLU A 572 -27.05 -3.41 -22.42
CA GLU A 572 -28.16 -3.98 -23.18
C GLU A 572 -28.72 -5.25 -22.50
N HIS A 573 -27.84 -6.14 -22.05
CA HIS A 573 -28.24 -7.37 -21.36
C HIS A 573 -28.92 -7.09 -20.01
N ARG A 574 -28.36 -6.18 -19.20
CA ARG A 574 -28.94 -5.78 -17.91
C ARG A 574 -30.30 -5.11 -18.08
N GLU A 575 -30.45 -4.27 -19.11
CA GLU A 575 -31.74 -3.67 -19.43
C GLU A 575 -32.77 -4.72 -19.83
N GLU A 576 -32.39 -5.74 -20.61
CA GLU A 576 -33.29 -6.82 -20.99
C GLU A 576 -33.73 -7.67 -19.78
N GLU A 577 -32.80 -8.05 -18.90
CA GLU A 577 -33.11 -8.80 -17.68
C GLU A 577 -34.02 -7.98 -16.76
N HIS A 578 -33.76 -6.69 -16.61
CA HIS A 578 -34.59 -5.80 -15.82
C HIS A 578 -35.98 -5.59 -16.43
N LYS A 579 -36.09 -5.42 -17.76
CA LYS A 579 -37.40 -5.36 -18.44
C LYS A 579 -38.20 -6.63 -18.20
N LYS A 580 -37.57 -7.80 -18.23
CA LYS A 580 -38.24 -9.09 -17.89
C LYS A 580 -38.73 -9.10 -16.44
N LEU A 581 -37.90 -8.64 -15.48
CA LEU A 581 -38.28 -8.54 -14.08
C LEU A 581 -39.49 -7.62 -13.87
N VAL A 582 -39.47 -6.41 -14.46
CA VAL A 582 -40.57 -5.44 -14.33
C VAL A 582 -41.84 -5.94 -15.00
N ASN A 583 -41.75 -6.52 -16.20
CA ASN A 583 -42.91 -7.05 -16.93
C ASN A 583 -43.56 -8.25 -16.22
N ALA A 584 -42.78 -9.08 -15.52
CA ALA A 584 -43.29 -10.17 -14.72
C ALA A 584 -43.99 -9.69 -13.44
N ASN A 585 -43.80 -8.43 -13.04
CA ASN A 585 -44.29 -7.86 -11.78
C ASN A 585 -45.00 -6.51 -11.99
N PRO A 586 -46.13 -6.49 -12.72
CA PRO A 586 -46.82 -5.24 -13.06
C PRO A 586 -47.27 -4.50 -11.79
N GLY A 587 -46.79 -3.26 -11.62
CA GLY A 587 -47.15 -2.40 -10.49
C GLY A 587 -46.41 -2.70 -9.18
N ALA A 588 -45.47 -3.65 -9.16
CA ALA A 588 -44.72 -3.99 -7.96
C ALA A 588 -43.67 -2.94 -7.58
N PHE A 589 -43.03 -2.31 -8.56
CA PHE A 589 -41.89 -1.41 -8.35
C PHE A 589 -42.29 0.06 -8.42
N ARG A 590 -41.63 0.88 -7.60
CA ARG A 590 -41.70 2.35 -7.68
C ARG A 590 -40.91 2.86 -8.88
N GLU A 591 -41.13 4.13 -9.24
CA GLU A 591 -40.62 4.71 -10.50
C GLU A 591 -39.13 4.45 -10.75
N GLU A 592 -38.31 4.64 -9.71
CA GLU A 592 -36.87 4.50 -9.76
C GLU A 592 -36.39 3.11 -10.18
N LEU A 593 -37.06 2.04 -9.71
CA LEU A 593 -36.80 0.65 -10.12
C LEU A 593 -37.69 0.18 -11.29
N ARG A 594 -38.72 0.93 -11.66
CA ARG A 594 -39.67 0.53 -12.72
C ARG A 594 -39.16 0.93 -14.11
N ARG A 595 -38.48 2.07 -14.20
CA ARG A 595 -38.11 2.68 -15.49
C ARG A 595 -36.94 1.97 -16.16
N ARG A 596 -35.88 1.71 -15.39
CA ARG A 596 -34.61 1.11 -15.84
C ARG A 596 -33.85 0.59 -14.62
N PRO A 597 -32.83 -0.28 -14.79
CA PRO A 597 -31.91 -0.56 -13.69
C PRO A 597 -31.27 0.77 -13.25
N PRO A 598 -31.40 1.17 -11.98
CA PRO A 598 -30.76 2.39 -11.50
C PRO A 598 -29.25 2.23 -11.61
N THR A 599 -28.55 3.33 -11.84
CA THR A 599 -27.09 3.42 -11.74
C THR A 599 -26.72 4.08 -10.41
N SER A 600 -25.47 3.98 -9.99
CA SER A 600 -24.98 4.78 -8.85
C SER A 600 -25.24 6.27 -9.03
N ILE A 601 -25.20 6.79 -10.25
CA ILE A 601 -25.49 8.20 -10.52
C ILE A 601 -26.97 8.53 -10.28
N ASP A 602 -27.89 7.65 -10.71
CA ASP A 602 -29.33 7.82 -10.44
C ASP A 602 -29.61 7.84 -8.94
N LEU A 603 -28.98 6.93 -8.20
CA LEU A 603 -29.13 6.80 -6.75
C LEU A 603 -28.52 7.98 -5.98
N LEU A 604 -27.66 8.79 -6.61
CA LEU A 604 -27.08 9.99 -6.00
C LEU A 604 -27.91 11.25 -6.25
N GLU A 605 -28.98 11.17 -7.03
CA GLU A 605 -29.87 12.32 -7.25
C GLU A 605 -30.67 12.64 -5.97
N PRO A 606 -30.86 13.93 -5.60
CA PRO A 606 -31.59 14.30 -4.39
C PRO A 606 -33.05 13.82 -4.35
N ASP A 607 -33.65 13.54 -5.50
CA ASP A 607 -35.02 13.04 -5.63
C ASP A 607 -35.12 11.51 -5.53
N SER A 608 -33.99 10.77 -5.54
CA SER A 608 -33.94 9.32 -5.34
C SER A 608 -34.73 8.89 -4.10
N LEU A 609 -35.66 7.95 -4.29
CA LEU A 609 -36.44 7.38 -3.19
C LEU A 609 -35.57 6.41 -2.40
N ILE A 610 -34.75 5.62 -3.08
CA ILE A 610 -33.83 4.69 -2.45
C ILE A 610 -32.84 5.43 -1.55
N LEU A 611 -32.26 6.56 -2.00
CA LEU A 611 -31.35 7.35 -1.19
C LEU A 611 -32.02 7.92 0.06
N LYS A 612 -33.27 8.39 -0.04
CA LYS A 612 -34.05 8.80 1.13
C LYS A 612 -34.21 7.66 2.13
N GLY A 613 -34.49 6.45 1.64
CA GLY A 613 -34.51 5.25 2.48
C GLY A 613 -33.16 4.94 3.15
N ILE A 614 -32.03 5.25 2.52
CA ILE A 614 -30.69 5.09 3.09
C ILE A 614 -30.39 6.19 4.12
N TYR A 615 -30.84 7.42 3.85
CA TYR A 615 -30.74 8.53 4.80
C TYR A 615 -31.45 8.20 6.11
N ASP A 616 -32.65 7.59 6.03
CA ASP A 616 -33.48 7.19 7.16
C ASP A 616 -32.99 5.93 7.90
N LEU A 617 -31.91 5.29 7.44
CA LEU A 617 -31.35 4.15 8.18
C LEU A 617 -30.63 4.61 9.46
N ASP A 618 -30.99 3.93 10.55
CA ASP A 618 -30.28 4.01 11.81
C ASP A 618 -29.00 3.16 11.74
N VAL A 619 -27.87 3.79 12.05
CA VAL A 619 -26.61 3.08 12.27
C VAL A 619 -26.70 2.31 13.59
N ALA A 620 -26.05 1.15 13.63
CA ALA A 620 -26.07 0.29 14.80
C ALA A 620 -25.47 1.03 16.02
N PRO A 621 -26.09 0.97 17.22
CA PRO A 621 -25.70 1.81 18.36
C PRO A 621 -24.25 1.65 18.84
N GLN A 622 -23.62 0.52 18.52
CA GLN A 622 -22.22 0.25 18.85
C GLN A 622 -21.22 0.85 17.86
N VAL A 623 -21.68 1.47 16.78
CA VAL A 623 -20.84 2.07 15.74
C VAL A 623 -20.85 3.58 15.89
N LYS A 624 -19.66 4.18 16.00
CA LYS A 624 -19.50 5.64 16.00
C LYS A 624 -19.45 6.20 14.60
N GLU A 625 -19.99 7.39 14.42
CA GLU A 625 -20.08 8.07 13.14
C GLU A 625 -19.36 9.43 13.16
N HIS A 626 -18.57 9.70 12.14
CA HIS A 626 -17.81 10.94 12.01
C HIS A 626 -18.03 11.57 10.64
N SER A 627 -18.28 12.88 10.57
CA SER A 627 -18.46 13.61 9.32
C SER A 627 -17.38 14.66 9.11
N ILE A 628 -16.70 14.59 7.97
CA ILE A 628 -15.77 15.61 7.47
C ILE A 628 -16.38 16.25 6.22
N ILE A 629 -16.77 17.51 6.33
CA ILE A 629 -17.57 18.23 5.34
C ILE A 629 -16.74 19.31 4.65
N GLY A 630 -16.72 19.30 3.32
CA GLY A 630 -16.06 20.34 2.53
C GLY A 630 -16.92 21.59 2.36
N ARG A 631 -16.29 22.77 2.46
CA ARG A 631 -16.93 24.08 2.23
C ARG A 631 -16.12 25.02 1.32
N GLY A 632 -15.24 24.46 0.48
CA GLY A 632 -14.33 25.23 -0.37
C GLY A 632 -14.99 25.95 -1.56
N TRP A 633 -16.31 25.85 -1.71
CA TRP A 633 -17.07 26.45 -2.80
C TRP A 633 -18.38 27.06 -2.28
N TRP A 634 -18.92 28.03 -3.01
CA TRP A 634 -20.24 28.59 -2.75
C TRP A 634 -21.01 28.79 -4.05
N SER A 635 -22.28 28.40 -4.07
CA SER A 635 -23.19 28.64 -5.19
C SER A 635 -24.53 29.20 -4.70
N ILE A 636 -25.26 29.92 -5.56
CA ILE A 636 -26.59 30.44 -5.22
C ILE A 636 -27.59 29.30 -4.98
N HIS A 637 -27.42 28.17 -5.68
CA HIS A 637 -28.34 27.03 -5.59
C HIS A 637 -28.05 26.14 -4.38
N ASP A 638 -26.77 25.90 -4.07
CA ASP A 638 -26.33 24.93 -3.06
C ASP A 638 -25.87 25.58 -1.75
N GLY A 639 -25.71 26.90 -1.73
CA GLY A 639 -25.07 27.60 -0.62
C GLY A 639 -23.61 27.20 -0.49
N ALA A 640 -23.15 26.96 0.76
CA ALA A 640 -21.82 26.43 1.02
C ALA A 640 -21.73 24.97 0.56
N SER A 641 -20.67 24.64 -0.17
CA SER A 641 -20.45 23.29 -0.70
C SER A 641 -18.95 23.04 -0.91
N ASP A 642 -18.61 21.82 -1.30
CA ASP A 642 -17.26 21.51 -1.79
C ASP A 642 -17.16 21.58 -3.33
N GLY A 643 -18.20 22.12 -3.99
CA GLY A 643 -18.36 22.22 -5.43
C GLY A 643 -19.11 21.03 -6.06
N VAL A 644 -19.31 19.93 -5.31
CA VAL A 644 -20.06 18.76 -5.76
C VAL A 644 -21.17 18.44 -4.76
N VAL A 645 -20.87 18.34 -3.47
CA VAL A 645 -21.82 18.02 -2.41
C VAL A 645 -22.10 19.30 -1.60
N PRO A 646 -23.37 19.74 -1.52
CA PRO A 646 -23.78 20.82 -0.63
C PRO A 646 -23.54 20.43 0.83
N VAL A 647 -23.16 21.39 1.69
CA VAL A 647 -23.00 21.15 3.14
C VAL A 647 -24.26 20.55 3.75
N SER A 648 -25.45 21.00 3.32
CA SER A 648 -26.72 20.44 3.80
C SER A 648 -26.93 18.97 3.46
N SER A 649 -26.38 18.49 2.33
CA SER A 649 -26.44 17.09 1.92
C SER A 649 -25.37 16.24 2.60
N ALA A 650 -24.23 16.85 2.92
CA ALA A 650 -23.12 16.19 3.61
C ALA A 650 -23.35 15.99 5.11
N ARG A 651 -24.31 16.71 5.70
CA ARG A 651 -24.67 16.58 7.11
C ARG A 651 -25.56 15.38 7.36
N LEU A 652 -25.20 14.60 8.38
CA LEU A 652 -26.02 13.53 8.94
C LEU A 652 -26.27 13.85 10.43
N PRO A 653 -27.53 13.92 10.90
CA PRO A 653 -27.83 14.13 12.31
C PRO A 653 -27.32 12.96 13.16
N GLY A 654 -26.81 13.26 14.36
CA GLY A 654 -26.46 12.23 15.35
C GLY A 654 -25.02 11.70 15.28
N VAL A 655 -24.18 12.22 14.37
CA VAL A 655 -22.75 11.88 14.32
C VAL A 655 -22.00 12.30 15.59
N ASP A 656 -21.03 11.50 16.01
CA ASP A 656 -20.16 11.75 17.17
C ASP A 656 -19.27 12.98 16.96
N THR A 657 -18.72 13.16 15.75
CA THR A 657 -17.97 14.37 15.38
C THR A 657 -18.37 14.91 14.01
N GLU A 658 -18.42 16.24 13.88
CA GLU A 658 -18.58 16.93 12.60
C GLU A 658 -17.47 17.99 12.47
N VAL A 659 -16.65 17.89 11.43
CA VAL A 659 -15.58 18.84 11.12
C VAL A 659 -15.78 19.42 9.73
N MET A 660 -15.64 20.74 9.61
CA MET A 660 -15.81 21.44 8.35
C MET A 660 -14.47 21.97 7.81
N VAL A 661 -14.09 21.52 6.62
CA VAL A 661 -12.78 21.79 6.00
C VAL A 661 -12.96 22.65 4.75
N SER A 662 -12.12 23.68 4.60
CA SER A 662 -12.17 24.61 3.46
C SER A 662 -11.44 24.04 2.24
N ALA A 663 -11.99 23.00 1.62
CA ALA A 663 -11.46 22.40 0.40
C ALA A 663 -12.57 22.00 -0.59
N THR A 664 -12.18 21.80 -1.85
CA THR A 664 -13.05 21.28 -2.91
C THR A 664 -13.15 19.76 -2.85
N HIS A 665 -14.19 19.20 -3.46
CA HIS A 665 -14.56 17.78 -3.35
C HIS A 665 -13.41 16.80 -3.62
N THR A 666 -12.62 17.06 -4.68
CA THR A 666 -11.52 16.19 -5.13
C THR A 666 -10.23 16.36 -4.33
N HIS A 667 -10.11 17.43 -3.56
CA HIS A 667 -8.94 17.69 -2.70
C HIS A 667 -9.22 17.33 -1.24
N LEU A 668 -10.49 17.15 -0.85
CA LEU A 668 -10.87 16.98 0.55
C LEU A 668 -10.21 15.77 1.20
N ASN A 669 -10.16 14.62 0.52
CA ASN A 669 -9.54 13.39 1.04
C ASN A 669 -8.00 13.44 1.08
N LYS A 670 -7.38 14.50 0.53
CA LYS A 670 -5.93 14.76 0.56
C LYS A 670 -5.60 16.03 1.33
N HIS A 671 -6.59 16.69 1.92
CA HIS A 671 -6.37 17.94 2.63
C HIS A 671 -5.76 17.65 4.00
N PRO A 672 -4.70 18.38 4.43
CA PRO A 672 -4.04 18.13 5.72
C PRO A 672 -5.02 18.11 6.90
N GLY A 673 -5.97 19.05 6.95
CA GLY A 673 -6.99 19.07 8.01
C GLY A 673 -7.92 17.85 8.04
N THR A 674 -8.22 17.25 6.87
CA THR A 674 -9.01 16.01 6.82
C THR A 674 -8.17 14.84 7.30
N ILE A 675 -6.92 14.76 6.85
CA ILE A 675 -5.99 13.70 7.26
C ILE A 675 -5.77 13.75 8.78
N CYS A 676 -5.50 14.92 9.35
CA CYS A 676 -5.34 15.08 10.79
C CYS A 676 -6.58 14.64 11.58
N GLU A 677 -7.79 14.94 11.09
CA GLU A 677 -9.02 14.50 11.74
C GLU A 677 -9.19 12.98 11.69
N VAL A 678 -8.90 12.35 10.53
CA VAL A 678 -8.91 10.88 10.43
C VAL A 678 -7.90 10.26 11.38
N LEU A 679 -6.67 10.75 11.42
CA LEU A 679 -5.63 10.24 12.33
C LEU A 679 -6.01 10.44 13.81
N ARG A 680 -6.67 11.55 14.15
CA ARG A 680 -7.20 11.80 15.49
C ARG A 680 -8.29 10.79 15.88
N ILE A 681 -9.19 10.48 14.94
CA ILE A 681 -10.23 9.45 15.11
C ILE A 681 -9.59 8.07 15.32
N LEU A 682 -8.66 7.68 14.45
CA LEU A 682 -7.92 6.42 14.58
C LEU A 682 -7.16 6.33 15.91
N GLN A 683 -6.48 7.39 16.33
CA GLN A 683 -5.81 7.40 17.64
C GLN A 683 -6.81 7.21 18.78
N GLN A 684 -7.92 7.95 18.76
CA GLN A 684 -8.94 7.86 19.81
C GLN A 684 -9.57 6.46 19.86
N HIS A 685 -9.78 5.81 18.71
CA HIS A 685 -10.27 4.45 18.62
C HIS A 685 -9.26 3.45 19.20
N ALA A 686 -7.99 3.55 18.80
CA ALA A 686 -6.91 2.71 19.32
C ALA A 686 -6.72 2.85 20.84
N ASP A 687 -6.87 4.06 21.39
CA ASP A 687 -6.72 4.34 22.83
C ASP A 687 -7.82 3.67 23.68
N GLN A 688 -8.97 3.35 23.08
CA GLN A 688 -10.07 2.65 23.76
C GLN A 688 -9.88 1.13 23.79
N LEU A 689 -8.91 0.61 23.03
CA LEU A 689 -8.67 -0.81 22.88
C LEU A 689 -7.37 -1.23 23.59
N PRO A 690 -7.36 -2.38 24.28
CA PRO A 690 -6.13 -2.91 24.86
C PRO A 690 -5.13 -3.18 23.74
N TRP A 691 -3.91 -2.69 23.90
CA TRP A 691 -2.86 -3.05 22.95
C TRP A 691 -2.40 -4.47 23.21
N VAL A 692 -2.65 -5.34 22.25
CA VAL A 692 -2.08 -6.69 22.25
C VAL A 692 -0.95 -6.67 21.22
N GLN A 693 0.28 -6.92 21.66
CA GLN A 693 1.36 -7.07 20.68
C GLN A 693 1.11 -8.31 19.82
N PRO A 694 1.42 -8.27 18.50
CA PRO A 694 1.08 -9.35 17.57
C PRO A 694 1.50 -10.76 18.04
N HIS A 695 2.66 -10.86 18.71
CA HIS A 695 3.20 -12.11 19.22
C HIS A 695 2.49 -12.69 20.47
N LEU A 696 1.63 -11.90 21.12
CA LEU A 696 0.88 -12.29 22.33
C LEU A 696 -0.57 -12.69 22.03
N VAL A 697 -1.04 -12.50 20.79
CA VAL A 697 -2.40 -12.86 20.37
C VAL A 697 -2.57 -14.39 20.47
N GLY A 698 -3.52 -14.83 21.31
CA GLY A 698 -3.80 -16.25 21.59
C GLY A 698 -3.16 -16.83 22.86
N GLN A 699 -2.29 -16.09 23.57
CA GLN A 699 -1.81 -16.48 24.92
C GLN A 699 -2.66 -15.86 26.05
N SER A 700 -3.40 -14.80 25.75
CA SER A 700 -4.29 -14.08 26.68
C SER A 700 -5.61 -14.78 26.97
N ALA A 701 -5.91 -15.92 26.34
CA ALA A 701 -7.14 -16.70 26.56
C ALA A 701 -7.09 -17.64 27.78
N THR A 702 -6.00 -17.63 28.55
CA THR A 702 -5.87 -18.38 29.81
C THR A 702 -5.57 -17.44 30.97
N ASN A 703 -6.58 -16.73 31.46
CA ASN A 703 -6.65 -16.29 32.86
C ASN A 703 -8.09 -16.01 33.27
#